data_AF-A0A3D2J5G1-F1
#
_entry.id   AF-A0A3D2J5G1-F1
#
_cell.length_a   1.000
_cell.length_b   1.000
_cell.length_c   1.000
_cell.angle_alpha   90.00
_cell.angle_beta   90.00
_cell.angle_gamma   90.00
#
_symmetry.space_group_name_H-M   'P 1'
#
loop_
_entity.id
_entity.type
_entity.pdbx_description
1 polymer ?
#
loop_
_entity_poly.entity_id
_entity_poly.type
_entity_poly.pdbx_seq_one_letter_code
_entity_poly.pdbx_strand_id
1 'polypeptide(L)'
;MASWWQKTLLIAGGISSVAALGGAYYWFLRRPFPKTQGKVRVQGLHEPVEILTDRYGVPHIYATNEDDLYFAQGYMHAQERLWQMELNRRIGAGRLSEIFGEIALETDRFCRRLGMHRASEEELHRLSEHNLRVLAAYASGINTFIENNSNRLPIEFTILGFKPDMWRPTDSIQWSKMMGWNLGGNWETELIRAELVAKLGIERASKLETGYDPKHPLIIPSGVEYQGVNLGLIEQYEQIQQLSGFSTLGGSNNWVVDGTMTATGSPILCNDPHLGQAAPSIWYECHLVAGDIDVVGASFPGTPGVVIGHNQYIAWGVTNAISDVQDLYIEKFHPNNPHLYEFEGQWHEARVEREEIRVKGRKEPVIEEVRITRHGPIITSMQALDATHAASNGTKPEGQELPLALRWTGLEQCNVISSVQKINRATNWEEFRNALRDWDVPPQNFVYADRDGNIGYVMAGAIPIRAKGQALLPSPGWTGEYEWTGLIPFDELPQTYNPEQHFIATANNRVVDDSYPYYITNEWLNGYRAQRIRDLLLKKRKQHKLTMADMASIQSDQYALPAVEIVPHLLRVTPTTPLQEAVRNIMSEWNYVLSPESAGAAIYSTFLRRLEYIVLSAILGDDRTLLQRYQGVGANILAASNGYASRSKPFLIRMLNTR
;
A
#
# COMPACT_ATOMS: atom_id res chain seq x y z
N MET A 1 37.72 20.96 -53.04
CA MET A 1 36.46 21.73 -52.87
C MET A 1 35.32 20.83 -53.29
N ALA A 2 34.36 20.53 -52.41
CA ALA A 2 33.19 19.72 -52.77
C ALA A 2 32.41 20.40 -53.92
N SER A 3 31.98 19.63 -54.92
CA SER A 3 31.22 20.15 -56.07
C SER A 3 29.89 20.73 -55.59
N TRP A 4 29.31 21.67 -56.34
CA TRP A 4 28.02 22.30 -56.01
C TRP A 4 26.92 21.24 -55.73
N TRP A 5 26.91 20.15 -56.50
CA TRP A 5 26.01 19.00 -56.31
C TRP A 5 26.21 18.27 -54.97
N GLN A 6 27.46 18.06 -54.54
CA GLN A 6 27.75 17.43 -53.24
C GLN A 6 27.29 18.30 -52.06
N LYS A 7 27.43 19.63 -52.18
CA LYS A 7 26.92 20.57 -51.17
C LYS A 7 25.40 20.56 -51.11
N THR A 8 24.71 20.55 -52.26
CA THR A 8 23.25 20.47 -52.32
C THR A 8 22.71 19.17 -51.74
N LEU A 9 23.35 18.03 -52.00
CA LEU A 9 22.96 16.73 -51.44
C LEU A 9 23.18 16.66 -49.92
N LEU A 10 24.28 17.22 -49.40
CA LEU A 10 24.51 17.31 -47.96
C LEU A 10 23.49 18.20 -47.25
N ILE A 11 23.14 19.34 -47.86
CA ILE A 11 22.10 20.24 -47.34
C ILE A 11 20.73 19.57 -47.37
N ALA A 12 20.37 18.92 -48.48
CA ALA A 12 19.10 18.20 -48.61
C ALA A 12 19.00 17.01 -47.64
N GLY A 13 20.10 16.27 -47.45
CA GLY A 13 20.19 15.21 -46.45
C GLY A 13 20.07 15.73 -45.02
N GLY A 14 20.70 16.87 -44.71
CA GLY A 14 20.57 17.56 -43.43
C GLY A 14 19.13 18.01 -43.15
N ILE A 15 18.47 18.66 -44.11
CA ILE A 15 17.06 19.08 -44.01
C ILE A 15 16.14 17.87 -43.82
N SER A 16 16.35 16.79 -44.59
CA SER A 16 15.56 15.57 -44.49
C SER A 16 15.71 14.89 -43.13
N SER A 17 16.92 14.91 -42.57
CA SER A 17 17.21 14.34 -41.24
C SER A 17 16.56 15.17 -40.13
N VAL A 18 16.63 16.50 -40.21
CA VAL A 18 15.96 17.41 -39.27
C VAL A 18 14.44 17.28 -39.37
N ALA A 19 13.88 17.17 -40.57
CA ALA A 19 12.45 16.95 -40.76
C ALA A 19 11.99 15.59 -40.24
N ALA A 20 12.79 14.53 -40.44
CA ALA A 20 12.50 13.20 -39.89
C ALA A 20 12.57 13.18 -38.35
N LEU A 21 13.60 13.81 -37.76
CA LEU A 21 13.72 13.95 -36.31
C LEU A 21 12.60 14.81 -35.71
N GLY A 22 12.26 15.92 -36.36
CA GLY A 22 11.14 16.77 -35.97
C GLY A 22 9.79 16.07 -36.10
N GLY A 23 9.61 15.28 -37.15
CA GLY A 23 8.44 14.42 -37.36
C GLY A 23 8.32 13.35 -36.29
N ALA A 24 9.40 12.64 -35.98
CA ALA A 24 9.45 11.66 -34.90
C ALA A 24 9.17 12.30 -33.54
N TYR A 25 9.83 13.42 -33.21
CA TYR A 25 9.56 14.18 -32.00
C TYR A 25 8.08 14.58 -31.88
N TYR A 26 7.50 15.13 -32.95
CA TYR A 26 6.09 15.49 -32.95
C TYR A 26 5.18 14.28 -32.75
N TRP A 27 5.41 13.21 -33.51
CA TRP A 27 4.51 12.06 -33.55
C TRP A 27 4.56 11.21 -32.28
N PHE A 28 5.75 11.05 -31.68
CA PHE A 28 5.96 10.20 -30.49
C PHE A 28 5.93 10.97 -29.17
N LEU A 29 6.31 12.25 -29.14
CA LEU A 29 6.44 13.01 -27.88
C LEU A 29 5.40 14.13 -27.75
N ARG A 30 5.12 14.89 -28.81
CA ARG A 30 4.22 16.06 -28.70
C ARG A 30 2.74 15.72 -28.95
N ARG A 31 2.45 14.82 -29.88
CA ARG A 31 1.09 14.41 -30.28
C ARG A 31 0.30 13.72 -29.16
N PRO A 32 0.92 12.90 -28.28
CA PRO A 32 0.21 12.28 -27.16
C PRO A 32 -0.17 13.26 -26.03
N PHE A 33 0.30 14.51 -26.07
CA PHE A 33 0.03 15.46 -24.98
C PHE A 33 -1.46 15.77 -24.84
N PRO A 34 -1.94 15.95 -23.60
CA PRO A 34 -3.33 16.20 -23.33
C PRO A 34 -3.79 17.53 -23.94
N LYS A 35 -5.05 17.57 -24.39
CA LYS A 35 -5.71 18.83 -24.73
C LYS A 35 -6.19 19.46 -23.43
N THR A 36 -5.50 20.50 -22.99
CA THR A 36 -5.78 21.23 -21.74
C THR A 36 -6.68 22.45 -21.93
N GLN A 37 -7.01 22.81 -23.17
CA GLN A 37 -7.87 23.95 -23.49
C GLN A 37 -8.79 23.65 -24.68
N GLY A 38 -9.94 24.30 -24.69
CA GLY A 38 -10.92 24.25 -25.78
C GLY A 38 -12.11 23.35 -25.47
N LYS A 39 -12.81 22.92 -26.52
CA LYS A 39 -14.00 22.08 -26.42
C LYS A 39 -13.73 20.71 -27.05
N VAL A 40 -14.11 19.66 -26.35
CA VAL A 40 -14.11 18.28 -26.86
C VAL A 40 -15.56 17.82 -26.92
N ARG A 41 -15.98 17.27 -28.06
CA ARG A 41 -17.26 16.58 -28.18
C ARG A 41 -17.00 15.10 -27.99
N VAL A 42 -17.72 14.51 -27.04
CA VAL A 42 -17.63 13.09 -26.70
C VAL A 42 -19.03 12.48 -26.76
N GLN A 43 -19.09 11.17 -27.01
CA GLN A 43 -20.32 10.41 -26.83
C GLN A 43 -20.41 9.97 -25.36
N GLY A 44 -21.63 9.85 -24.83
CA GLY A 44 -21.88 9.35 -23.47
C GLY A 44 -22.17 10.41 -22.40
N LEU A 45 -21.90 11.69 -22.66
CA LEU A 45 -22.38 12.78 -21.79
C LEU A 45 -23.86 13.07 -22.06
N HIS A 46 -24.64 13.25 -20.99
CA HIS A 46 -26.03 13.72 -21.08
C HIS A 46 -26.10 15.23 -21.23
N GLU A 47 -25.25 15.96 -20.50
CA GLU A 47 -25.19 17.42 -20.46
C GLU A 47 -23.74 17.93 -20.60
N PRO A 48 -23.53 19.24 -20.89
CA PRO A 48 -22.19 19.81 -20.92
C PRO A 48 -21.48 19.75 -19.56
N VAL A 49 -20.23 19.28 -19.56
CA VAL A 49 -19.31 19.35 -18.41
C VAL A 49 -18.26 20.45 -18.65
N GLU A 50 -18.01 21.26 -17.64
CA GLU A 50 -16.93 22.24 -17.63
C GLU A 50 -15.77 21.77 -16.75
N ILE A 51 -14.54 21.85 -17.27
CA ILE A 51 -13.33 21.49 -16.52
C ILE A 51 -12.43 22.71 -16.50
N LEU A 52 -12.19 23.25 -15.30
CA LEU A 52 -11.28 24.35 -15.05
C LEU A 52 -10.00 23.79 -14.42
N THR A 53 -8.88 23.87 -15.11
CA THR A 53 -7.58 23.45 -14.56
C THR A 53 -6.90 24.65 -13.91
N ASP A 54 -6.51 24.52 -12.66
CA ASP A 54 -5.82 25.59 -11.93
C ASP A 54 -4.33 25.73 -12.32
N ARG A 55 -3.61 26.63 -11.65
CA ARG A 55 -2.18 26.87 -11.92
C ARG A 55 -1.25 25.71 -11.56
N TYR A 56 -1.71 24.76 -10.74
CA TYR A 56 -0.96 23.58 -10.31
C TYR A 56 -1.32 22.34 -11.14
N GLY A 57 -2.30 22.45 -12.04
CA GLY A 57 -2.77 21.34 -12.87
C GLY A 57 -3.94 20.58 -12.25
N VAL A 58 -4.56 21.09 -11.18
CA VAL A 58 -5.70 20.43 -10.52
C VAL A 58 -6.98 20.70 -11.34
N PRO A 59 -7.70 19.67 -11.80
CA PRO A 59 -8.98 19.86 -12.47
C PRO A 59 -10.11 20.10 -11.47
N HIS A 60 -10.89 21.14 -11.72
CA HIS A 60 -12.19 21.39 -11.12
C HIS A 60 -13.27 21.02 -12.14
N ILE A 61 -13.98 19.91 -11.89
CA ILE A 61 -14.95 19.30 -12.79
C ILE A 61 -16.35 19.69 -12.34
N TYR A 62 -17.06 20.45 -13.18
CA TYR A 62 -18.43 20.90 -12.95
C TYR A 62 -19.37 20.20 -13.92
N ALA A 63 -20.31 19.43 -13.38
CA ALA A 63 -21.35 18.73 -14.14
C ALA A 63 -22.74 19.01 -13.54
N THR A 64 -23.80 18.79 -14.33
CA THR A 64 -25.19 18.97 -13.86
C THR A 64 -25.74 17.74 -13.15
N ASN A 65 -25.14 16.57 -13.39
CA ASN A 65 -25.56 15.29 -12.84
C ASN A 65 -24.34 14.41 -12.50
N GLU A 66 -24.59 13.40 -11.67
CA GLU A 66 -23.57 12.52 -11.12
C GLU A 66 -22.92 11.61 -12.19
N ASP A 67 -23.70 11.11 -13.15
CA ASP A 67 -23.17 10.23 -14.20
C ASP A 67 -22.14 10.98 -15.05
N ASP A 68 -22.45 12.22 -15.47
CA ASP A 68 -21.54 13.06 -16.25
C ASP A 68 -20.31 13.49 -15.43
N LEU A 69 -20.46 13.67 -14.10
CA LEU A 69 -19.35 13.99 -13.20
C LEU A 69 -18.33 12.85 -13.16
N TYR A 70 -18.78 11.62 -12.91
CA TYR A 70 -17.88 10.47 -12.83
C TYR A 70 -17.35 10.05 -14.19
N PHE A 71 -18.14 10.21 -15.25
CA PHE A 71 -17.65 10.12 -16.63
C PHE A 71 -16.48 11.07 -16.86
N ALA A 72 -16.63 12.35 -16.50
CA ALA A 72 -15.58 13.34 -16.71
C ALA A 72 -14.35 13.06 -15.83
N GLN A 73 -14.53 12.61 -14.58
CA GLN A 73 -13.42 12.18 -13.72
C GLN A 73 -12.63 11.03 -14.36
N GLY A 74 -13.32 9.99 -14.87
CA GLY A 74 -12.69 8.87 -15.57
C GLY A 74 -11.96 9.31 -16.84
N TYR A 75 -12.56 10.22 -17.62
CA TYR A 75 -11.93 10.79 -18.80
C TYR A 75 -10.63 11.55 -18.44
N MET A 76 -10.63 12.34 -17.36
CA MET A 76 -9.45 13.08 -16.90
C MET A 76 -8.35 12.15 -16.37
N HIS A 77 -8.72 11.16 -15.55
CA HIS A 77 -7.78 10.14 -15.09
C HIS A 77 -7.13 9.42 -16.28
N ALA A 78 -7.89 9.04 -17.31
CA ALA A 78 -7.32 8.44 -18.52
C ALA A 78 -6.43 9.43 -19.28
N GLN A 79 -6.86 10.67 -19.45
CA GLN A 79 -6.09 11.68 -20.16
C GLN A 79 -4.68 11.86 -19.60
N GLU A 80 -4.55 11.82 -18.27
CA GLU A 80 -3.28 12.11 -17.61
C GLU A 80 -2.52 10.86 -17.17
N ARG A 81 -3.23 9.77 -16.85
CA ARG A 81 -2.69 8.61 -16.11
C ARG A 81 -2.95 7.26 -16.79
N LEU A 82 -3.37 7.22 -18.07
CA LEU A 82 -3.72 5.97 -18.76
C LEU A 82 -2.65 4.87 -18.66
N TRP A 83 -1.36 5.20 -18.82
CA TRP A 83 -0.29 4.21 -18.68
C TRP A 83 -0.17 3.66 -17.24
N GLN A 84 -0.22 4.55 -16.24
CA GLN A 84 -0.21 4.16 -14.83
C GLN A 84 -1.40 3.23 -14.51
N MET A 85 -2.60 3.61 -14.96
CA MET A 85 -3.82 2.81 -14.79
C MET A 85 -3.73 1.45 -15.51
N GLU A 86 -3.15 1.41 -16.71
CA GLU A 86 -2.93 0.17 -17.46
C GLU A 86 -2.02 -0.80 -16.71
N LEU A 87 -0.91 -0.29 -16.17
CA LEU A 87 0.04 -1.10 -15.42
C LEU A 87 -0.62 -1.65 -14.13
N ASN A 88 -1.32 -0.78 -13.40
CA ASN A 88 -2.03 -1.12 -12.17
C ASN A 88 -3.05 -2.25 -12.36
N ARG A 89 -3.90 -2.16 -13.40
CA ARG A 89 -4.89 -3.23 -13.66
C ARG A 89 -4.22 -4.54 -14.08
N ARG A 90 -3.09 -4.49 -14.79
CA ARG A 90 -2.36 -5.70 -15.20
C ARG A 90 -1.68 -6.39 -14.03
N ILE A 91 -1.16 -5.64 -13.07
CA ILE A 91 -0.60 -6.19 -11.83
C ILE A 91 -1.69 -6.96 -11.08
N GLY A 92 -2.81 -6.30 -10.75
CA GLY A 92 -3.88 -6.94 -9.99
C GLY A 92 -4.52 -8.14 -10.72
N ALA A 93 -4.49 -8.13 -12.06
CA ALA A 93 -5.04 -9.20 -12.89
C ALA A 93 -4.03 -10.31 -13.21
N GLY A 94 -2.74 -10.16 -12.91
CA GLY A 94 -1.69 -11.08 -13.37
C GLY A 94 -1.63 -11.15 -14.90
N ARG A 95 -1.41 -10.00 -15.55
CA ARG A 95 -1.35 -9.81 -17.02
C ARG A 95 -0.15 -8.98 -17.50
N LEU A 96 0.92 -8.87 -16.70
CA LEU A 96 2.14 -8.15 -17.07
C LEU A 96 2.97 -8.90 -18.12
N SER A 97 2.99 -10.22 -18.09
CA SER A 97 3.72 -11.06 -19.04
C SER A 97 3.20 -10.95 -20.48
N GLU A 98 1.96 -10.47 -20.67
CA GLU A 98 1.41 -10.12 -21.98
C GLU A 98 2.21 -9.02 -22.68
N ILE A 99 2.82 -8.10 -21.92
CA ILE A 99 3.52 -6.92 -22.45
C ILE A 99 5.03 -6.97 -22.21
N PHE A 100 5.48 -7.59 -21.11
CA PHE A 100 6.89 -7.74 -20.73
C PHE A 100 7.47 -9.14 -21.02
N GLY A 101 6.63 -10.11 -21.38
CA GLY A 101 7.07 -11.48 -21.66
C GLY A 101 7.52 -12.22 -20.41
N GLU A 102 8.52 -13.08 -20.57
CA GLU A 102 8.96 -14.05 -19.57
C GLU A 102 9.33 -13.44 -18.22
N ILE A 103 9.92 -12.24 -18.22
CA ILE A 103 10.40 -11.57 -17.00
C ILE A 103 9.27 -11.30 -15.98
N ALA A 104 8.02 -11.22 -16.44
CA ALA A 104 6.87 -10.94 -15.59
C ALA A 104 5.97 -12.17 -15.33
N LEU A 105 6.34 -13.36 -15.84
CA LEU A 105 5.50 -14.55 -15.73
C LEU A 105 5.29 -15.00 -14.28
N GLU A 106 6.35 -15.02 -13.48
CA GLU A 106 6.26 -15.45 -12.07
C GLU A 106 5.45 -14.48 -11.21
N THR A 107 5.57 -13.19 -11.51
CA THR A 107 4.69 -12.15 -10.93
C THR A 107 3.22 -12.42 -11.29
N ASP A 108 2.94 -12.70 -12.57
CA ASP A 108 1.57 -13.00 -13.01
C ASP A 108 1.01 -14.25 -12.33
N ARG A 109 1.81 -15.34 -12.24
CA ARG A 109 1.40 -16.57 -11.51
C ARG A 109 1.03 -16.26 -10.07
N PHE A 110 1.81 -15.43 -9.37
CA PHE A 110 1.49 -15.03 -8.00
C PHE A 110 0.16 -14.27 -7.91
N CYS A 111 -0.05 -13.27 -8.75
CA CYS A 111 -1.31 -12.52 -8.80
C CYS A 111 -2.50 -13.40 -9.19
N ARG A 112 -2.31 -14.39 -10.07
CA ARG A 112 -3.33 -15.39 -10.42
C ARG A 112 -3.68 -16.30 -9.24
N ARG A 113 -2.70 -16.75 -8.47
CA ARG A 113 -2.92 -17.51 -7.23
C ARG A 113 -3.72 -16.67 -6.23
N LEU A 114 -3.29 -15.43 -5.94
CA LEU A 114 -4.03 -14.50 -5.07
C LEU A 114 -5.49 -14.30 -5.50
N GLY A 115 -5.74 -14.18 -6.81
CA GLY A 115 -7.11 -14.19 -7.33
C GLY A 115 -7.90 -12.90 -7.15
N MET A 116 -7.25 -11.75 -6.97
CA MET A 116 -7.92 -10.45 -6.83
C MET A 116 -8.90 -10.16 -7.99
N HIS A 117 -8.55 -10.56 -9.21
CA HIS A 117 -9.43 -10.40 -10.36
C HIS A 117 -10.72 -11.24 -10.23
N ARG A 118 -10.62 -12.51 -9.78
CA ARG A 118 -11.79 -13.36 -9.53
C ARG A 118 -12.68 -12.77 -8.43
N ALA A 119 -12.08 -12.35 -7.32
CA ALA A 119 -12.79 -11.69 -6.23
C ALA A 119 -13.50 -10.40 -6.68
N SER A 120 -12.91 -9.65 -7.62
CA SER A 120 -13.51 -8.43 -8.17
C SER A 120 -14.72 -8.70 -9.07
N GLU A 121 -14.68 -9.77 -9.87
CA GLU A 121 -15.83 -10.22 -10.67
C GLU A 121 -16.96 -10.73 -9.77
N GLU A 122 -16.65 -11.50 -8.71
CA GLU A 122 -17.65 -11.95 -7.73
C GLU A 122 -18.30 -10.79 -6.96
N GLU A 123 -17.52 -9.76 -6.59
CA GLU A 123 -18.02 -8.57 -5.90
C GLU A 123 -18.95 -7.71 -6.77
N LEU A 124 -18.66 -7.59 -8.07
CA LEU A 124 -19.48 -6.81 -9.01
C LEU A 124 -20.96 -7.22 -8.96
N HIS A 125 -21.23 -8.52 -8.85
CA HIS A 125 -22.60 -9.06 -8.82
C HIS A 125 -23.38 -8.72 -7.54
N ARG A 126 -22.71 -8.18 -6.52
CA ARG A 126 -23.30 -7.85 -5.21
C ARG A 126 -23.33 -6.36 -4.92
N LEU A 127 -22.80 -5.54 -5.83
CA LEU A 127 -22.85 -4.09 -5.71
C LEU A 127 -24.29 -3.57 -5.84
N SER A 128 -24.58 -2.46 -5.14
CA SER A 128 -25.84 -1.73 -5.32
C SER A 128 -25.95 -1.18 -6.74
N GLU A 129 -27.18 -0.97 -7.21
CA GLU A 129 -27.44 -0.37 -8.52
C GLU A 129 -26.76 1.01 -8.67
N HIS A 130 -26.72 1.79 -7.59
CA HIS A 130 -26.05 3.07 -7.57
C HIS A 130 -24.53 2.93 -7.76
N ASN A 131 -23.85 2.05 -7.02
CA ASN A 131 -22.40 1.85 -7.15
C ASN A 131 -22.03 1.29 -8.53
N LEU A 132 -22.85 0.40 -9.10
CA LEU A 132 -22.66 -0.08 -10.47
C LEU A 132 -22.78 1.05 -11.50
N ARG A 133 -23.76 1.95 -11.34
CA ARG A 133 -23.94 3.13 -12.21
C ARG A 133 -22.73 4.06 -12.15
N VAL A 134 -22.24 4.36 -10.95
CA VAL A 134 -21.04 5.20 -10.73
C VAL A 134 -19.81 4.60 -11.41
N LEU A 135 -19.54 3.31 -11.19
CA LEU A 135 -18.41 2.61 -11.81
C LEU A 135 -18.55 2.53 -13.33
N ALA A 136 -19.76 2.32 -13.84
CA ALA A 136 -20.03 2.27 -15.27
C ALA A 136 -19.83 3.64 -15.94
N ALA A 137 -20.33 4.73 -15.34
CA ALA A 137 -20.11 6.08 -15.83
C ALA A 137 -18.62 6.44 -15.88
N TYR A 138 -17.90 6.15 -14.80
CA TYR A 138 -16.45 6.32 -14.71
C TYR A 138 -15.67 5.52 -15.79
N ALA A 139 -16.01 4.24 -15.96
CA ALA A 139 -15.42 3.40 -17.00
C ALA A 139 -15.72 3.93 -18.42
N SER A 140 -16.95 4.38 -18.67
CA SER A 140 -17.34 5.00 -19.96
C SER A 140 -16.51 6.23 -20.30
N GLY A 141 -16.18 7.06 -19.30
CA GLY A 141 -15.28 8.20 -19.46
C GLY A 141 -13.88 7.79 -19.91
N ILE A 142 -13.30 6.79 -19.25
CA ILE A 142 -11.99 6.23 -19.61
C ILE A 142 -12.01 5.66 -21.03
N ASN A 143 -13.03 4.87 -21.36
CA ASN A 143 -13.15 4.21 -22.65
C ASN A 143 -13.31 5.22 -23.79
N THR A 144 -14.10 6.26 -23.57
CA THR A 144 -14.24 7.38 -24.50
C THR A 144 -12.90 8.06 -24.77
N PHE A 145 -12.06 8.22 -23.74
CA PHE A 145 -10.71 8.74 -23.95
C PHE A 145 -9.88 7.78 -24.80
N ILE A 146 -9.84 6.48 -24.47
CA ILE A 146 -9.09 5.46 -25.21
C ILE A 146 -9.48 5.44 -26.70
N GLU A 147 -10.78 5.44 -27.00
CA GLU A 147 -11.30 5.41 -28.38
C GLU A 147 -10.88 6.65 -29.18
N ASN A 148 -11.12 7.84 -28.62
CA ASN A 148 -10.82 9.12 -29.27
C ASN A 148 -9.31 9.42 -29.39
N ASN A 149 -8.47 8.67 -28.67
CA ASN A 149 -7.03 8.86 -28.59
C ASN A 149 -6.24 7.61 -29.03
N SER A 150 -6.88 6.62 -29.65
CA SER A 150 -6.28 5.34 -30.06
C SER A 150 -5.07 5.44 -31.02
N ASN A 151 -4.86 6.62 -31.63
CA ASN A 151 -3.73 6.94 -32.50
C ASN A 151 -2.71 7.93 -31.90
N ARG A 152 -2.87 8.26 -30.62
CA ARG A 152 -2.06 9.23 -29.84
C ARG A 152 -1.97 8.82 -28.36
N LEU A 153 -1.88 7.51 -28.13
CA LEU A 153 -1.69 6.93 -26.81
C LEU A 153 -0.32 7.34 -26.22
N PRO A 154 -0.14 7.25 -24.89
CA PRO A 154 1.17 7.39 -24.26
C PRO A 154 2.26 6.57 -24.96
N ILE A 155 3.50 7.06 -24.93
CA ILE A 155 4.61 6.53 -25.74
C ILE A 155 4.92 5.06 -25.39
N GLU A 156 4.68 4.66 -24.15
CA GLU A 156 4.90 3.31 -23.62
C GLU A 156 4.14 2.26 -24.44
N PHE A 157 2.91 2.55 -24.84
CA PHE A 157 2.10 1.68 -25.71
C PHE A 157 2.76 1.48 -27.09
N THR A 158 3.36 2.54 -27.63
CA THR A 158 4.04 2.49 -28.92
C THR A 158 5.36 1.73 -28.83
N ILE A 159 6.14 1.95 -27.76
CA ILE A 159 7.41 1.23 -27.50
C ILE A 159 7.15 -0.27 -27.29
N LEU A 160 6.12 -0.62 -26.52
CA LEU A 160 5.81 -2.01 -26.20
C LEU A 160 4.99 -2.72 -27.30
N GLY A 161 4.45 -1.95 -28.24
CA GLY A 161 3.77 -2.45 -29.44
C GLY A 161 2.36 -2.99 -29.18
N PHE A 162 1.60 -2.38 -28.27
CA PHE A 162 0.24 -2.81 -27.93
C PHE A 162 -0.72 -1.62 -27.71
N LYS A 163 -2.02 -1.90 -27.61
CA LYS A 163 -3.06 -0.93 -27.25
C LYS A 163 -3.76 -1.39 -25.96
N PRO A 164 -4.23 -0.48 -25.10
CA PRO A 164 -4.98 -0.86 -23.90
C PRO A 164 -6.33 -1.47 -24.29
N ASP A 165 -6.78 -2.45 -23.50
CA ASP A 165 -8.17 -2.93 -23.52
C ASP A 165 -9.11 -1.85 -22.97
N MET A 166 -10.41 -1.97 -23.21
CA MET A 166 -11.39 -1.10 -22.54
C MET A 166 -11.40 -1.35 -21.03
N TRP A 167 -11.58 -0.29 -20.26
CA TRP A 167 -11.74 -0.30 -18.81
C TRP A 167 -13.10 -0.86 -18.43
N ARG A 168 -13.12 -1.78 -17.48
CA ARG A 168 -14.34 -2.39 -16.92
C ARG A 168 -14.54 -1.92 -15.48
N PRO A 169 -15.79 -1.89 -14.96
CA PRO A 169 -16.05 -1.66 -13.54
C PRO A 169 -15.21 -2.54 -12.60
N THR A 170 -14.92 -3.79 -12.98
CA THR A 170 -14.10 -4.72 -12.20
C THR A 170 -12.63 -4.30 -12.11
N ASP A 171 -12.12 -3.54 -13.07
CA ASP A 171 -10.74 -3.02 -13.02
C ASP A 171 -10.59 -1.99 -11.87
N SER A 172 -11.65 -1.21 -11.57
CA SER A 172 -11.69 -0.27 -10.43
C SER A 172 -11.84 -0.97 -9.08
N ILE A 173 -12.65 -2.03 -9.02
CA ILE A 173 -12.78 -2.86 -7.81
C ILE A 173 -11.45 -3.54 -7.50
N GLN A 174 -10.83 -4.15 -8.51
CA GLN A 174 -9.54 -4.80 -8.41
C GLN A 174 -8.45 -3.82 -7.95
N TRP A 175 -8.50 -2.58 -8.44
CA TRP A 175 -7.58 -1.54 -8.00
C TRP A 175 -7.69 -1.26 -6.50
N SER A 176 -8.91 -1.18 -5.97
CA SER A 176 -9.17 -0.99 -4.54
C SER A 176 -8.63 -2.18 -3.71
N LYS A 177 -8.80 -3.41 -4.19
CA LYS A 177 -8.25 -4.62 -3.56
C LYS A 177 -6.72 -4.61 -3.58
N MET A 178 -6.09 -4.22 -4.69
CA MET A 178 -4.63 -4.11 -4.79
C MET A 178 -4.06 -3.11 -3.76
N MET A 179 -4.73 -1.97 -3.56
CA MET A 179 -4.39 -1.04 -2.48
C MET A 179 -4.55 -1.69 -1.10
N GLY A 180 -5.62 -2.47 -0.90
CA GLY A 180 -5.83 -3.29 0.28
C GLY A 180 -4.69 -4.26 0.57
N TRP A 181 -4.23 -4.98 -0.46
CA TRP A 181 -3.13 -5.94 -0.38
C TRP A 181 -1.83 -5.27 0.04
N ASN A 182 -1.49 -4.16 -0.62
CA ASN A 182 -0.27 -3.40 -0.36
C ASN A 182 -0.21 -2.86 1.08
N LEU A 183 -1.36 -2.46 1.63
CA LEU A 183 -1.46 -1.84 2.96
C LEU A 183 -1.72 -2.84 4.10
N GLY A 184 -1.87 -4.13 3.82
CA GLY A 184 -1.99 -5.20 4.83
C GLY A 184 -0.63 -5.71 5.33
N GLY A 185 0.13 -6.37 4.46
CA GLY A 185 1.50 -6.82 4.74
C GLY A 185 1.67 -7.95 5.78
N ASN A 186 0.59 -8.45 6.39
CA ASN A 186 0.69 -9.42 7.50
C ASN A 186 1.25 -10.76 7.03
N TRP A 187 0.83 -11.24 5.85
CA TRP A 187 1.33 -12.49 5.25
C TRP A 187 2.86 -12.49 5.09
N GLU A 188 3.46 -11.38 4.67
CA GLU A 188 4.92 -11.24 4.54
C GLU A 188 5.57 -11.33 5.93
N THR A 189 4.97 -10.68 6.93
CA THR A 189 5.50 -10.69 8.29
C THR A 189 5.39 -12.08 8.95
N GLU A 190 4.32 -12.83 8.69
CA GLU A 190 4.17 -14.21 9.15
C GLU A 190 5.25 -15.13 8.58
N LEU A 191 5.57 -15.00 7.28
CA LEU A 191 6.62 -15.79 6.63
C LEU A 191 8.00 -15.49 7.21
N ILE A 192 8.34 -14.21 7.34
CA ILE A 192 9.62 -13.79 7.94
C ILE A 192 9.70 -14.27 9.40
N ARG A 193 8.60 -14.20 10.17
CA ARG A 193 8.57 -14.71 11.54
C ARG A 193 8.80 -16.22 11.60
N ALA A 194 8.18 -16.97 10.68
CA ALA A 194 8.36 -18.41 10.57
C ALA A 194 9.81 -18.78 10.26
N GLU A 195 10.48 -18.03 9.37
CA GLU A 195 11.92 -18.20 9.10
C GLU A 195 12.79 -17.92 10.33
N LEU A 196 12.51 -16.83 11.07
CA LEU A 196 13.22 -16.49 12.30
C LEU A 196 13.08 -17.61 13.35
N VAL A 197 11.86 -18.16 13.51
CA VAL A 197 11.59 -19.28 14.44
C VAL A 197 12.33 -20.54 13.99
N ALA A 198 12.28 -20.88 12.71
CA ALA A 198 12.98 -22.05 12.17
C ALA A 198 14.50 -21.96 12.38
N LYS A 199 15.08 -20.76 12.26
CA LYS A 199 16.52 -20.53 12.38
C LYS A 199 17.02 -20.39 13.81
N LEU A 200 16.33 -19.58 14.62
CA LEU A 200 16.79 -19.17 15.94
C LEU A 200 16.18 -20.00 17.07
N GLY A 201 15.10 -20.72 16.77
CA GLY A 201 14.20 -21.25 17.77
C GLY A 201 13.30 -20.16 18.37
N ILE A 202 12.21 -20.62 18.97
CA ILE A 202 11.11 -19.81 19.50
C ILE A 202 11.59 -18.70 20.45
N GLU A 203 12.40 -19.07 21.45
CA GLU A 203 12.79 -18.15 22.53
C GLU A 203 13.68 -17.00 22.05
N ARG A 204 14.47 -17.21 20.99
CA ARG A 204 15.35 -16.18 20.44
C ARG A 204 14.62 -15.32 19.42
N ALA A 205 13.80 -15.94 18.56
CA ALA A 205 12.97 -15.22 17.60
C ALA A 205 11.99 -14.25 18.30
N SER A 206 11.40 -14.66 19.42
CA SER A 206 10.47 -13.82 20.19
C SER A 206 11.09 -12.53 20.72
N LYS A 207 12.40 -12.53 21.02
CA LYS A 207 13.12 -11.34 21.52
C LYS A 207 13.31 -10.26 20.46
N LEU A 208 13.17 -10.61 19.18
CA LEU A 208 13.22 -9.68 18.05
C LEU A 208 11.89 -8.93 17.85
N GLU A 209 10.79 -9.46 18.41
CA GLU A 209 9.49 -8.81 18.35
C GLU A 209 9.40 -7.66 19.37
N THR A 210 8.88 -6.51 18.94
CA THR A 210 8.68 -5.33 19.79
C THR A 210 7.19 -5.15 20.08
N GLY A 211 6.79 -5.02 21.35
CA GLY A 211 5.37 -4.81 21.71
C GLY A 211 4.61 -6.07 22.08
N TYR A 212 5.23 -7.23 21.89
CA TYR A 212 4.74 -8.49 22.44
C TYR A 212 4.76 -8.45 23.97
N ASP A 213 3.61 -8.69 24.61
CA ASP A 213 3.57 -8.87 26.06
C ASP A 213 4.14 -10.26 26.41
N PRO A 214 5.28 -10.33 27.13
CA PRO A 214 5.86 -11.60 27.55
C PRO A 214 4.98 -12.43 28.49
N LYS A 215 3.89 -11.88 29.04
CA LYS A 215 2.89 -12.60 29.84
C LYS A 215 1.87 -13.35 29.00
N HIS A 216 1.66 -12.96 27.75
CA HIS A 216 0.88 -13.75 26.81
C HIS A 216 1.78 -14.88 26.29
N PRO A 217 1.26 -16.09 26.02
CA PRO A 217 2.03 -17.14 25.37
C PRO A 217 2.12 -16.88 23.87
N LEU A 218 3.29 -17.10 23.27
CA LEU A 218 3.40 -17.10 21.82
C LEU A 218 2.69 -18.38 21.42
N ILE A 219 1.53 -18.25 20.79
CA ILE A 219 0.81 -19.40 20.28
C ILE A 219 1.55 -19.83 19.01
N ILE A 220 2.67 -20.51 19.22
CA ILE A 220 3.26 -21.35 18.20
C ILE A 220 2.42 -22.62 18.23
N PRO A 221 1.67 -22.90 17.16
CA PRO A 221 0.83 -24.09 17.09
C PRO A 221 1.68 -25.33 17.39
N SER A 222 1.29 -26.09 18.42
CA SER A 222 2.00 -27.32 18.78
C SER A 222 1.91 -28.32 17.63
N GLY A 223 3.05 -28.85 17.19
CA GLY A 223 3.11 -29.88 16.14
C GLY A 223 3.31 -29.37 14.70
N VAL A 224 3.59 -28.07 14.50
CA VAL A 224 3.94 -27.52 13.18
C VAL A 224 5.45 -27.38 13.03
N GLU A 225 6.01 -27.96 11.97
CA GLU A 225 7.39 -27.70 11.51
C GLU A 225 7.37 -26.61 10.43
N TYR A 226 8.03 -25.47 10.65
CA TYR A 226 8.16 -24.39 9.66
C TYR A 226 9.34 -24.59 8.68
N GLN A 227 9.93 -25.79 8.66
CA GLN A 227 10.92 -26.15 7.64
C GLN A 227 10.19 -26.29 6.30
N GLY A 228 10.53 -25.47 5.31
CA GLY A 228 9.89 -25.50 3.99
C GLY A 228 8.97 -24.30 3.68
N VAL A 229 8.97 -23.24 4.47
CA VAL A 229 8.34 -21.97 4.07
C VAL A 229 9.04 -21.45 2.80
N ASN A 230 8.28 -21.29 1.70
CA ASN A 230 8.85 -20.91 0.40
C ASN A 230 9.16 -19.40 0.31
N LEU A 231 10.40 -19.12 -0.06
CA LEU A 231 11.00 -17.80 -0.24
C LEU A 231 10.65 -17.10 -1.56
N GLY A 232 10.28 -17.87 -2.60
CA GLY A 232 9.96 -17.34 -3.92
C GLY A 232 8.74 -16.41 -3.93
N LEU A 233 7.83 -16.56 -2.96
CA LEU A 233 6.67 -15.66 -2.81
C LEU A 233 7.10 -14.23 -2.44
N ILE A 234 8.11 -14.08 -1.58
CA ILE A 234 8.64 -12.76 -1.19
C ILE A 234 9.36 -12.13 -2.39
N GLU A 235 10.16 -12.91 -3.12
CA GLU A 235 10.86 -12.41 -4.31
C GLU A 235 9.89 -11.98 -5.42
N GLN A 236 8.82 -12.74 -5.66
CA GLN A 236 7.75 -12.38 -6.59
C GLN A 236 7.05 -11.07 -6.16
N TYR A 237 6.85 -10.88 -4.86
CA TYR A 237 6.29 -9.63 -4.32
C TYR A 237 7.26 -8.45 -4.44
N GLU A 238 8.56 -8.63 -4.16
CA GLU A 238 9.59 -7.61 -4.39
C GLU A 238 9.64 -7.17 -5.85
N GLN A 239 9.49 -8.11 -6.80
CA GLN A 239 9.37 -7.80 -8.23
C GLN A 239 8.12 -6.96 -8.53
N ILE A 240 6.98 -7.27 -7.94
CA ILE A 240 5.76 -6.43 -8.06
C ILE A 240 6.08 -5.01 -7.59
N GLN A 241 6.69 -4.84 -6.42
CA GLN A 241 7.03 -3.52 -5.88
C GLN A 241 7.95 -2.74 -6.83
N GLN A 242 8.97 -3.40 -7.39
CA GLN A 242 9.91 -2.80 -8.34
C GLN A 242 9.26 -2.41 -9.66
N LEU A 243 8.47 -3.31 -10.26
CA LEU A 243 7.83 -3.09 -11.57
C LEU A 243 6.72 -2.04 -11.50
N SER A 244 6.00 -2.01 -10.39
CA SER A 244 4.86 -1.13 -10.19
C SER A 244 5.27 0.26 -9.68
N GLY A 245 6.46 0.38 -9.05
CA GLY A 245 6.85 1.56 -8.29
C GLY A 245 6.10 1.70 -6.96
N PHE A 246 5.25 0.73 -6.60
CA PHE A 246 4.51 0.67 -5.35
C PHE A 246 5.37 0.00 -4.29
N SER A 247 6.14 0.80 -3.56
CA SER A 247 6.73 0.39 -2.28
C SER A 247 6.00 1.11 -1.15
N THR A 248 5.78 0.46 -0.02
CA THR A 248 5.37 1.14 1.20
C THR A 248 6.54 1.94 1.75
N LEU A 249 6.73 3.17 1.28
CA LEU A 249 7.70 4.10 1.85
C LEU A 249 7.06 4.88 3.01
N GLY A 250 7.40 4.49 4.23
CA GLY A 250 7.00 5.24 5.42
C GLY A 250 5.51 5.09 5.72
N GLY A 251 5.10 5.49 6.91
CA GLY A 251 3.73 5.35 7.36
C GLY A 251 2.82 6.45 6.80
N SER A 252 2.08 7.12 7.67
CA SER A 252 1.29 8.31 7.31
C SER A 252 1.14 9.14 8.57
N ASN A 253 0.89 10.44 8.44
CA ASN A 253 0.50 11.29 9.55
C ASN A 253 -0.90 11.86 9.29
N ASN A 254 -1.71 11.96 10.34
CA ASN A 254 -2.79 12.93 10.38
C ASN A 254 -2.96 13.45 11.82
N TRP A 255 -3.51 14.65 11.92
CA TRP A 255 -3.99 15.18 13.19
C TRP A 255 -5.08 16.21 12.96
N VAL A 256 -5.87 16.43 14.00
CA VAL A 256 -6.91 17.44 14.02
C VAL A 256 -6.92 18.11 15.39
N VAL A 257 -7.09 19.43 15.40
CA VAL A 257 -7.30 20.23 16.61
C VAL A 257 -8.63 20.96 16.51
N ASP A 258 -9.37 21.09 17.60
CA ASP A 258 -10.63 21.83 17.61
C ASP A 258 -10.44 23.35 17.67
N GLY A 259 -11.54 24.10 17.53
CA GLY A 259 -11.54 25.56 17.56
C GLY A 259 -11.04 26.18 18.88
N THR A 260 -11.07 25.43 19.98
CA THR A 260 -10.56 25.91 21.28
C THR A 260 -9.04 25.97 21.30
N MET A 261 -8.36 25.27 20.40
CA MET A 261 -6.91 25.31 20.26
C MET A 261 -6.42 26.33 19.25
N THR A 262 -7.25 26.77 18.30
CA THR A 262 -6.82 27.53 17.12
C THR A 262 -7.06 29.03 17.23
N ALA A 263 -6.31 29.81 16.45
CA ALA A 263 -6.42 31.27 16.41
C ALA A 263 -7.68 31.74 15.67
N THR A 264 -8.20 30.92 14.76
CA THR A 264 -9.42 31.21 13.98
C THR A 264 -10.70 30.87 14.74
N GLY A 265 -10.62 30.03 15.78
CA GLY A 265 -11.80 29.46 16.44
C GLY A 265 -12.44 28.30 15.67
N SER A 266 -11.89 27.91 14.52
CA SER A 266 -12.33 26.75 13.72
C SER A 266 -11.34 25.60 13.84
N PRO A 267 -11.78 24.33 13.69
CA PRO A 267 -10.87 23.20 13.64
C PRO A 267 -9.85 23.32 12.52
N ILE A 268 -8.67 22.72 12.72
CA ILE A 268 -7.66 22.55 11.67
C ILE A 268 -7.30 21.07 11.59
N LEU A 269 -7.47 20.47 10.41
CA LEU A 269 -7.11 19.11 10.10
C LEU A 269 -5.88 19.10 9.18
N CYS A 270 -4.95 18.20 9.43
CA CYS A 270 -3.77 17.98 8.61
C CYS A 270 -3.66 16.50 8.26
N ASN A 271 -3.42 16.19 6.99
CA ASN A 271 -3.17 14.84 6.53
C ASN A 271 -1.98 14.83 5.56
N ASP A 272 -1.08 13.87 5.76
CA ASP A 272 0.14 13.69 4.99
C ASP A 272 0.44 12.17 4.87
N PRO A 273 -0.20 11.48 3.91
CA PRO A 273 0.01 10.05 3.67
C PRO A 273 1.37 9.79 3.00
N HIS A 274 2.18 8.88 3.55
CA HIS A 274 3.48 8.51 2.97
C HIS A 274 3.36 7.18 2.23
N LEU A 275 3.28 7.24 0.91
CA LEU A 275 3.33 6.08 0.03
C LEU A 275 4.60 6.15 -0.84
N GLY A 276 4.86 5.09 -1.60
CA GLY A 276 5.97 5.03 -2.56
C GLY A 276 6.04 6.28 -3.44
N GLN A 277 7.21 6.92 -3.48
CA GLN A 277 7.45 8.05 -4.37
C GLN A 277 7.57 7.56 -5.80
N ALA A 278 6.61 7.94 -6.64
CA ALA A 278 6.58 7.63 -8.06
C ALA A 278 6.31 8.88 -8.88
N ALA A 279 6.78 8.88 -10.12
CA ALA A 279 6.43 9.87 -11.13
C ALA A 279 5.75 9.14 -12.30
N PRO A 280 4.43 9.27 -12.50
CA PRO A 280 3.53 10.19 -11.78
C PRO A 280 3.12 9.67 -10.38
N SER A 281 2.74 10.59 -9.47
CA SER A 281 2.33 10.26 -8.08
C SER A 281 1.15 9.29 -8.04
N ILE A 282 0.99 8.48 -6.99
CA ILE A 282 -0.21 7.66 -6.83
C ILE A 282 -1.47 8.51 -6.61
N TRP A 283 -1.33 9.63 -5.89
CA TRP A 283 -2.43 10.55 -5.61
C TRP A 283 -2.70 11.46 -6.80
N TYR A 284 -3.98 11.73 -7.04
CA TYR A 284 -4.46 12.67 -8.05
C TYR A 284 -5.40 13.67 -7.38
N GLU A 285 -5.03 14.94 -7.34
CA GLU A 285 -5.87 15.97 -6.75
C GLU A 285 -6.96 16.37 -7.75
N CYS A 286 -8.22 16.47 -7.30
CA CYS A 286 -9.32 16.93 -8.12
C CYS A 286 -10.42 17.57 -7.26
N HIS A 287 -11.25 18.38 -7.91
CA HIS A 287 -12.47 18.95 -7.35
C HIS A 287 -13.66 18.51 -8.19
N LEU A 288 -14.68 17.94 -7.55
CA LEU A 288 -15.84 17.34 -8.19
C LEU A 288 -17.10 18.08 -7.73
N VAL A 289 -17.88 18.61 -8.68
CA VAL A 289 -19.11 19.36 -8.40
C VAL A 289 -20.26 18.87 -9.29
N ALA A 290 -21.30 18.31 -8.67
CA ALA A 290 -22.58 18.04 -9.32
C ALA A 290 -23.69 17.82 -8.28
N GLY A 291 -24.79 18.56 -8.38
CA GLY A 291 -25.91 18.45 -7.44
C GLY A 291 -25.49 18.75 -6.01
N ASP A 292 -25.59 17.76 -5.13
CA ASP A 292 -25.16 17.78 -3.72
C ASP A 292 -23.70 17.32 -3.52
N ILE A 293 -22.98 16.93 -4.58
CA ILE A 293 -21.52 16.75 -4.54
C ILE A 293 -20.85 18.11 -4.73
N ASP A 294 -20.02 18.48 -3.76
CA ASP A 294 -19.00 19.53 -3.88
C ASP A 294 -17.84 19.11 -2.98
N VAL A 295 -16.85 18.41 -3.56
CA VAL A 295 -15.76 17.78 -2.82
C VAL A 295 -14.43 18.00 -3.51
N VAL A 296 -13.42 18.37 -2.74
CA VAL A 296 -12.04 18.57 -3.22
C VAL A 296 -11.06 17.77 -2.39
N GLY A 297 -10.08 17.18 -3.06
CA GLY A 297 -9.00 16.45 -2.41
C GLY A 297 -8.32 15.46 -3.34
N ALA A 298 -7.73 14.42 -2.76
CA ALA A 298 -6.98 13.40 -3.48
C ALA A 298 -7.84 12.15 -3.79
N SER A 299 -7.86 11.75 -5.06
CA SER A 299 -8.39 10.50 -5.59
C SER A 299 -7.25 9.53 -5.95
N PHE A 300 -7.63 8.31 -6.33
CA PHE A 300 -6.74 7.36 -7.01
C PHE A 300 -7.14 7.20 -8.48
N PRO A 301 -6.22 7.42 -9.45
CA PRO A 301 -6.45 7.10 -10.85
C PRO A 301 -6.80 5.62 -11.02
N GLY A 302 -8.04 5.35 -11.43
CA GLY A 302 -8.59 3.99 -11.51
C GLY A 302 -9.88 3.80 -10.70
N THR A 303 -10.19 4.68 -9.77
CA THR A 303 -11.42 4.63 -8.94
C THR A 303 -12.13 5.98 -8.87
N PRO A 304 -13.47 6.02 -8.86
CA PRO A 304 -14.24 7.26 -8.77
C PRO A 304 -14.28 7.84 -7.35
N GLY A 305 -14.41 9.16 -7.24
CA GLY A 305 -14.55 9.91 -5.98
C GLY A 305 -13.22 10.40 -5.37
N VAL A 306 -13.33 11.11 -4.25
CA VAL A 306 -12.23 11.67 -3.45
C VAL A 306 -12.03 10.82 -2.20
N VAL A 307 -10.81 10.33 -1.95
CA VAL A 307 -10.51 9.44 -0.81
C VAL A 307 -10.08 10.22 0.42
N ILE A 308 -9.32 11.30 0.23
CA ILE A 308 -8.86 12.22 1.28
C ILE A 308 -9.23 13.62 0.85
N GLY A 309 -9.89 14.40 1.69
CA GLY A 309 -10.27 15.74 1.30
C GLY A 309 -11.25 16.41 2.24
N HIS A 310 -12.00 17.34 1.67
CA HIS A 310 -13.08 18.02 2.36
C HIS A 310 -14.19 18.40 1.38
N ASN A 311 -15.38 18.62 1.92
CA ASN A 311 -16.48 19.26 1.22
C ASN A 311 -16.82 20.58 1.93
N GLN A 312 -18.01 21.12 1.67
CA GLN A 312 -18.49 22.37 2.27
C GLN A 312 -18.77 22.27 3.79
N TYR A 313 -18.80 21.05 4.35
CA TYR A 313 -19.28 20.77 5.71
C TYR A 313 -18.20 20.17 6.60
N ILE A 314 -17.48 19.19 6.05
CA ILE A 314 -16.56 18.33 6.79
C ILE A 314 -15.22 18.20 6.06
N ALA A 315 -14.17 17.89 6.83
CA ALA A 315 -12.87 17.48 6.33
C ALA A 315 -12.47 16.14 6.96
N TRP A 316 -11.75 15.31 6.22
CA TRP A 316 -11.23 14.05 6.71
C TRP A 316 -9.83 13.74 6.17
N GLY A 317 -9.10 12.96 6.94
CA GLY A 317 -7.78 12.45 6.56
C GLY A 317 -7.56 11.05 7.08
N VAL A 318 -6.62 10.33 6.48
CA VAL A 318 -6.38 8.91 6.79
C VAL A 318 -4.93 8.62 7.11
N THR A 319 -4.70 7.66 8.00
CA THR A 319 -3.44 6.92 8.10
C THR A 319 -3.72 5.44 8.14
N ASN A 320 -2.82 4.61 7.63
CA ASN A 320 -2.98 3.16 7.72
C ASN A 320 -3.10 2.70 9.19
N ALA A 321 -4.07 1.86 9.50
CA ALA A 321 -4.26 1.28 10.83
C ALA A 321 -3.30 0.12 11.12
N ILE A 322 -2.59 -0.38 10.11
CA ILE A 322 -1.59 -1.46 10.21
C ILE A 322 -2.20 -2.74 10.81
N SER A 323 -3.46 -2.99 10.47
CA SER A 323 -4.26 -4.04 11.11
C SER A 323 -3.96 -5.42 10.54
N ASP A 324 -4.21 -6.45 11.36
CA ASP A 324 -3.98 -7.83 11.00
C ASP A 324 -5.20 -8.45 10.30
N VAL A 325 -5.18 -8.41 8.97
CA VAL A 325 -6.31 -8.78 8.10
C VAL A 325 -6.01 -9.90 7.11
N GLN A 326 -4.82 -10.49 7.20
CA GLN A 326 -4.35 -11.57 6.35
C GLN A 326 -3.77 -12.67 7.25
N ASP A 327 -4.26 -13.89 7.11
CA ASP A 327 -3.77 -15.05 7.84
C ASP A 327 -3.30 -16.12 6.86
N LEU A 328 -2.14 -16.73 7.13
CA LEU A 328 -1.70 -17.92 6.41
C LEU A 328 -2.13 -19.19 7.12
N TYR A 329 -2.67 -20.14 6.36
CA TYR A 329 -2.98 -21.49 6.84
C TYR A 329 -2.13 -22.51 6.10
N ILE A 330 -1.47 -23.41 6.84
CA ILE A 330 -0.78 -24.57 6.27
C ILE A 330 -1.83 -25.66 6.07
N GLU A 331 -2.12 -25.98 4.82
CA GLU A 331 -3.08 -27.01 4.46
C GLU A 331 -2.46 -28.40 4.47
N LYS A 332 -3.28 -29.43 4.65
CA LYS A 332 -2.83 -30.81 4.57
C LYS A 332 -3.57 -31.52 3.44
N PHE A 333 -2.91 -31.63 2.29
CA PHE A 333 -3.46 -32.34 1.15
C PHE A 333 -3.31 -33.86 1.28
N HIS A 334 -4.26 -34.58 0.71
CA HIS A 334 -4.26 -36.03 0.71
C HIS A 334 -3.08 -36.56 -0.13
N PRO A 335 -2.27 -37.50 0.39
CA PRO A 335 -1.02 -37.91 -0.25
C PRO A 335 -1.19 -38.53 -1.63
N ASN A 336 -2.36 -39.09 -1.92
CA ASN A 336 -2.68 -39.72 -3.21
C ASN A 336 -3.74 -38.98 -4.02
N ASN A 337 -4.27 -37.86 -3.50
CA ASN A 337 -5.27 -37.06 -4.21
C ASN A 337 -5.01 -35.56 -3.95
N PRO A 338 -4.35 -34.87 -4.88
CA PRO A 338 -3.92 -33.49 -4.68
C PRO A 338 -5.08 -32.48 -4.61
N HIS A 339 -6.33 -32.90 -4.88
CA HIS A 339 -7.53 -32.08 -4.79
C HIS A 339 -8.29 -32.25 -3.47
N LEU A 340 -7.86 -33.17 -2.59
CA LEU A 340 -8.47 -33.36 -1.28
C LEU A 340 -7.59 -32.74 -0.20
N TYR A 341 -8.17 -31.95 0.72
CA TYR A 341 -7.48 -31.40 1.89
C TYR A 341 -8.22 -31.79 3.18
N GLU A 342 -7.47 -31.94 4.27
CA GLU A 342 -8.01 -32.33 5.58
C GLU A 342 -8.56 -31.10 6.33
N PHE A 343 -9.75 -31.22 6.89
CA PHE A 343 -10.31 -30.29 7.86
C PHE A 343 -11.12 -31.05 8.92
N GLU A 344 -10.78 -30.85 10.20
CA GLU A 344 -11.42 -31.51 11.35
C GLU A 344 -11.51 -33.05 11.21
N GLY A 345 -10.45 -33.64 10.66
CA GLY A 345 -10.34 -35.10 10.43
C GLY A 345 -11.13 -35.63 9.23
N GLN A 346 -11.70 -34.76 8.40
CA GLN A 346 -12.43 -35.12 7.17
C GLN A 346 -11.72 -34.62 5.92
N TRP A 347 -11.87 -35.33 4.80
CA TRP A 347 -11.31 -34.92 3.51
C TRP A 347 -12.34 -34.12 2.72
N HIS A 348 -11.98 -32.91 2.33
CA HIS A 348 -12.79 -32.00 1.53
C HIS A 348 -12.15 -31.76 0.16
N GLU A 349 -12.99 -31.60 -0.87
CA GLU A 349 -12.51 -31.26 -2.21
C GLU A 349 -12.22 -29.76 -2.31
N ALA A 350 -11.01 -29.41 -2.75
CA ALA A 350 -10.63 -28.05 -3.07
C ALA A 350 -11.26 -27.63 -4.39
N ARG A 351 -11.73 -26.39 -4.48
CA ARG A 351 -12.14 -25.79 -5.77
C ARG A 351 -10.87 -25.58 -6.60
N VAL A 352 -10.89 -26.05 -7.85
CA VAL A 352 -9.75 -25.91 -8.77
C VAL A 352 -10.09 -24.89 -9.84
N GLU A 353 -9.31 -23.82 -9.90
CA GLU A 353 -9.39 -22.79 -10.93
C GLU A 353 -8.25 -22.94 -11.92
N ARG A 354 -8.59 -22.91 -13.21
CA ARG A 354 -7.60 -23.01 -14.30
C ARG A 354 -7.39 -21.63 -14.91
N GLU A 355 -6.27 -21.02 -14.58
CA GLU A 355 -5.89 -19.67 -15.01
C GLU A 355 -5.01 -19.73 -16.26
N GLU A 356 -5.39 -18.96 -17.29
CA GLU A 356 -4.61 -18.85 -18.54
C GLU A 356 -3.79 -17.56 -18.54
N ILE A 357 -2.46 -17.71 -18.54
CA ILE A 357 -1.51 -16.59 -18.53
C ILE A 357 -0.87 -16.50 -19.92
N ARG A 358 -1.18 -15.41 -20.64
CA ARG A 358 -0.62 -15.13 -21.96
C ARG A 358 0.75 -14.46 -21.82
N VAL A 359 1.76 -14.98 -22.52
CA VAL A 359 3.14 -14.48 -22.44
C VAL A 359 3.60 -13.98 -23.79
N LYS A 360 4.10 -12.74 -23.86
CA LYS A 360 4.65 -12.15 -25.08
C LYS A 360 5.74 -13.04 -25.68
N GLY A 361 5.57 -13.41 -26.95
CA GLY A 361 6.51 -14.28 -27.67
C GLY A 361 6.22 -15.78 -27.58
N ARG A 362 5.27 -16.21 -26.73
CA ARG A 362 4.75 -17.59 -26.73
C ARG A 362 3.49 -17.69 -27.58
N LYS A 363 3.27 -18.85 -28.21
CA LYS A 363 2.03 -19.15 -28.97
C LYS A 363 0.90 -19.59 -28.05
N GLU A 364 1.22 -20.51 -27.15
CA GLU A 364 0.26 -21.06 -26.18
C GLU A 364 0.34 -20.32 -24.85
N PRO A 365 -0.80 -20.11 -24.15
CA PRO A 365 -0.78 -19.60 -22.80
C PRO A 365 -0.14 -20.60 -21.85
N VAL A 366 0.45 -20.08 -20.78
CA VAL A 366 0.83 -20.86 -19.62
C VAL A 366 -0.41 -21.11 -18.79
N ILE A 367 -0.62 -22.36 -18.38
CA ILE A 367 -1.72 -22.74 -17.50
C ILE A 367 -1.22 -22.76 -16.06
N GLU A 368 -1.91 -22.03 -15.19
CA GLU A 368 -1.71 -22.04 -13.74
C GLU A 368 -2.94 -22.67 -13.10
N GLU A 369 -2.75 -23.76 -12.35
CA GLU A 369 -3.82 -24.37 -11.56
C GLU A 369 -3.80 -23.78 -10.15
N VAL A 370 -4.90 -23.15 -9.75
CA VAL A 370 -5.05 -22.56 -8.41
C VAL A 370 -6.05 -23.40 -7.63
N ARG A 371 -5.59 -24.02 -6.53
CA ARG A 371 -6.47 -24.71 -5.59
C ARG A 371 -6.97 -23.72 -4.55
N ILE A 372 -8.26 -23.77 -4.25
CA ILE A 372 -8.92 -22.89 -3.29
C ILE A 372 -9.57 -23.77 -2.23
N THR A 373 -9.11 -23.64 -0.99
CA THR A 373 -9.69 -24.31 0.18
C THR A 373 -10.68 -23.39 0.87
N ARG A 374 -11.28 -23.85 1.96
CA ARG A 374 -12.12 -23.02 2.83
C ARG A 374 -11.39 -21.80 3.43
N HIS A 375 -10.07 -21.85 3.57
CA HIS A 375 -9.28 -20.72 4.09
C HIS A 375 -8.90 -19.74 2.97
N GLY A 376 -8.98 -20.14 1.70
CA GLY A 376 -8.70 -19.28 0.55
C GLY A 376 -7.82 -19.95 -0.50
N PRO A 377 -7.28 -19.18 -1.47
CA PRO A 377 -6.40 -19.73 -2.49
C PRO A 377 -5.07 -20.19 -1.90
N ILE A 378 -4.54 -21.31 -2.41
CA ILE A 378 -3.16 -21.70 -2.18
C ILE A 378 -2.25 -20.73 -2.94
N ILE A 379 -1.42 -20.00 -2.18
CA ILE A 379 -0.50 -19.01 -2.74
C ILE A 379 0.87 -19.61 -3.06
N THR A 380 1.21 -20.78 -2.50
CA THR A 380 2.40 -21.56 -2.84
C THR A 380 2.29 -22.18 -4.24
N SER A 381 3.43 -22.44 -4.91
CA SER A 381 3.42 -23.06 -6.25
C SER A 381 2.97 -24.53 -6.19
N MET A 382 1.92 -24.88 -6.93
CA MET A 382 1.43 -26.27 -7.00
C MET A 382 2.42 -27.19 -7.72
N GLN A 383 3.19 -26.68 -8.69
CA GLN A 383 4.22 -27.48 -9.38
C GLN A 383 5.37 -27.86 -8.43
N ALA A 384 5.73 -26.96 -7.50
CA ALA A 384 6.70 -27.25 -6.46
C ALA A 384 6.16 -28.27 -5.45
N LEU A 385 4.88 -28.15 -5.08
CA LEU A 385 4.21 -29.11 -4.20
C LEU A 385 4.09 -30.51 -4.83
N ASP A 386 3.62 -30.61 -6.07
CA ASP A 386 3.39 -31.89 -6.74
C ASP A 386 4.72 -32.62 -7.09
N ALA A 387 5.81 -31.87 -7.36
CA ALA A 387 7.15 -32.43 -7.55
C ALA A 387 7.71 -33.13 -6.29
N THR A 388 7.28 -32.71 -5.08
CA THR A 388 7.71 -33.33 -3.82
C THR A 388 7.03 -34.66 -3.54
N HIS A 389 5.82 -34.88 -4.05
CA HIS A 389 5.08 -36.15 -3.89
C HIS A 389 5.65 -37.29 -4.74
N ALA A 390 6.40 -37.00 -5.81
CA ALA A 390 7.03 -38.01 -6.66
C ALA A 390 8.34 -38.61 -6.09
N ALA A 391 8.90 -38.04 -5.01
CA ALA A 391 10.14 -38.51 -4.39
C ALA A 391 9.88 -39.62 -3.34
N SER A 392 9.59 -40.84 -3.80
CA SER A 392 9.23 -41.99 -2.97
C SER A 392 10.39 -42.71 -2.27
N ASN A 393 11.46 -42.02 -1.85
CA ASN A 393 12.68 -42.66 -1.30
C ASN A 393 13.17 -42.12 0.06
N GLY A 394 12.27 -41.58 0.90
CA GLY A 394 12.55 -41.37 2.33
C GLY A 394 13.60 -40.31 2.70
N THR A 395 14.25 -39.67 1.72
CA THR A 395 14.99 -38.42 1.90
C THR A 395 14.09 -37.25 1.54
N LYS A 396 13.70 -36.42 2.53
CA LYS A 396 13.01 -35.14 2.29
C LYS A 396 13.92 -34.31 1.36
N PRO A 397 13.52 -33.97 0.12
CA PRO A 397 14.34 -33.11 -0.73
C PRO A 397 14.51 -31.73 -0.07
N GLU A 398 15.71 -31.16 -0.17
CA GLU A 398 15.90 -29.72 0.08
C GLU A 398 14.93 -28.94 -0.81
N GLY A 399 14.04 -28.15 -0.23
CA GLY A 399 13.07 -27.32 -0.97
C GLY A 399 11.61 -27.79 -0.94
N GLN A 400 11.18 -28.61 0.02
CA GLN A 400 9.75 -28.92 0.21
C GLN A 400 8.97 -27.65 0.60
N GLU A 401 8.06 -27.17 -0.25
CA GLU A 401 7.25 -26.00 0.04
C GLU A 401 6.03 -26.36 0.91
N LEU A 402 5.67 -25.50 1.86
CA LEU A 402 4.41 -25.65 2.61
C LEU A 402 3.21 -25.19 1.74
N PRO A 403 2.11 -25.95 1.68
CA PRO A 403 0.90 -25.53 0.96
C PRO A 403 0.16 -24.44 1.77
N LEU A 404 0.50 -23.18 1.51
CA LEU A 404 -0.03 -22.04 2.24
C LEU A 404 -1.30 -21.53 1.56
N ALA A 405 -2.43 -21.61 2.25
CA ALA A 405 -3.65 -20.89 1.91
C ALA A 405 -3.61 -19.49 2.52
N LEU A 406 -4.05 -18.49 1.75
CA LEU A 406 -4.21 -17.12 2.24
C LEU A 406 -5.69 -16.84 2.54
N ARG A 407 -6.01 -16.53 3.79
CA ARG A 407 -7.29 -15.93 4.18
C ARG A 407 -7.11 -14.42 4.30
N TRP A 408 -7.85 -13.65 3.51
CA TRP A 408 -7.73 -12.19 3.49
C TRP A 408 -9.09 -11.55 3.30
N THR A 409 -9.43 -10.57 4.15
CA THR A 409 -10.71 -9.84 4.07
C THR A 409 -10.93 -9.14 2.73
N GLY A 410 -9.87 -8.77 2.02
CA GLY A 410 -9.98 -8.17 0.68
C GLY A 410 -10.35 -9.15 -0.43
N LEU A 411 -10.28 -10.46 -0.20
CA LEU A 411 -10.84 -11.48 -1.11
C LEU A 411 -12.32 -11.77 -0.81
N GLU A 412 -12.82 -11.32 0.34
CA GLU A 412 -14.25 -11.33 0.67
C GLU A 412 -14.96 -10.14 0.01
N GLN A 413 -16.27 -10.04 0.21
CA GLN A 413 -17.06 -8.94 -0.32
C GLN A 413 -16.71 -7.64 0.41
N CYS A 414 -16.38 -6.59 -0.33
CA CYS A 414 -16.09 -5.26 0.18
C CYS A 414 -17.08 -4.23 -0.39
N ASN A 415 -17.28 -3.13 0.34
CA ASN A 415 -18.16 -2.03 -0.03
C ASN A 415 -17.44 -0.68 -0.07
N VAL A 416 -16.11 -0.66 -0.13
CA VAL A 416 -15.30 0.56 -0.02
C VAL A 416 -15.69 1.65 -1.03
N ILE A 417 -16.12 1.28 -2.25
CA ILE A 417 -16.64 2.22 -3.25
C ILE A 417 -17.86 2.98 -2.69
N SER A 418 -18.79 2.27 -2.06
CA SER A 418 -19.95 2.85 -1.36
C SER A 418 -19.53 3.84 -0.28
N SER A 419 -18.53 3.47 0.52
CA SER A 419 -18.03 4.33 1.60
C SER A 419 -17.48 5.65 1.05
N VAL A 420 -16.66 5.62 -0.01
CA VAL A 420 -16.13 6.83 -0.65
C VAL A 420 -17.27 7.73 -1.14
N GLN A 421 -18.28 7.17 -1.82
CA GLN A 421 -19.43 7.95 -2.29
C GLN A 421 -20.16 8.65 -1.13
N LYS A 422 -20.40 7.92 -0.04
CA LYS A 422 -21.10 8.44 1.14
C LYS A 422 -20.28 9.50 1.88
N ILE A 423 -18.96 9.30 2.04
CA ILE A 423 -18.08 10.28 2.71
C ILE A 423 -18.05 11.61 1.93
N ASN A 424 -17.98 11.55 0.58
CA ASN A 424 -17.93 12.76 -0.26
C ASN A 424 -19.16 13.66 -0.09
N ARG A 425 -20.29 13.08 0.36
CA ARG A 425 -21.58 13.73 0.57
C ARG A 425 -21.90 14.04 2.03
N ALA A 426 -21.16 13.44 2.96
CA ALA A 426 -21.48 13.54 4.38
C ALA A 426 -21.39 15.00 4.85
N THR A 427 -22.38 15.41 5.63
CA THR A 427 -22.55 16.80 6.10
C THR A 427 -22.24 16.96 7.58
N ASN A 428 -22.12 15.85 8.32
CA ASN A 428 -21.94 15.83 9.76
C ASN A 428 -21.28 14.52 10.23
N TRP A 429 -20.99 14.44 11.53
CA TRP A 429 -20.30 13.29 12.14
C TRP A 429 -21.07 11.98 11.99
N GLU A 430 -22.39 12.01 12.15
CA GLU A 430 -23.22 10.81 12.09
C GLU A 430 -23.21 10.20 10.68
N GLU A 431 -23.38 11.04 9.65
CA GLU A 431 -23.28 10.65 8.25
C GLU A 431 -21.89 10.14 7.90
N PHE A 432 -20.84 10.83 8.34
CA PHE A 432 -19.44 10.41 8.12
C PHE A 432 -19.16 9.04 8.77
N ARG A 433 -19.52 8.86 10.04
CA ARG A 433 -19.36 7.60 10.77
C ARG A 433 -20.18 6.47 10.12
N ASN A 434 -21.41 6.74 9.70
CA ASN A 434 -22.24 5.76 9.02
C ASN A 434 -21.69 5.40 7.63
N ALA A 435 -21.08 6.33 6.91
CA ALA A 435 -20.39 6.06 5.66
C ALA A 435 -19.22 5.09 5.84
N LEU A 436 -18.49 5.20 6.96
CA LEU A 436 -17.37 4.33 7.30
C LEU A 436 -17.75 2.89 7.67
N ARG A 437 -19.04 2.58 7.88
CA ARG A 437 -19.50 1.19 8.03
C ARG A 437 -19.26 0.35 6.79
N ASP A 438 -19.21 0.98 5.62
CA ASP A 438 -18.94 0.33 4.33
C ASP A 438 -17.43 0.29 4.00
N TRP A 439 -16.55 0.77 4.90
CA TRP A 439 -15.11 0.79 4.69
C TRP A 439 -14.47 -0.50 5.21
N ASP A 440 -14.45 -1.55 4.38
CA ASP A 440 -13.93 -2.86 4.78
C ASP A 440 -12.40 -2.97 4.65
N VAL A 441 -11.83 -2.44 3.56
CA VAL A 441 -10.42 -2.66 3.20
C VAL A 441 -9.82 -1.45 2.45
N PRO A 442 -8.53 -1.12 2.66
CA PRO A 442 -7.71 -1.50 3.80
C PRO A 442 -8.15 -0.77 5.07
N PRO A 443 -8.00 -1.36 6.27
CA PRO A 443 -8.31 -0.65 7.51
C PRO A 443 -7.54 0.67 7.64
N GLN A 444 -8.24 1.76 7.94
CA GLN A 444 -7.67 3.10 8.10
C GLN A 444 -8.09 3.76 9.41
N ASN A 445 -7.19 4.60 9.92
CA ASN A 445 -7.46 5.58 10.96
C ASN A 445 -7.96 6.87 10.31
N PHE A 446 -9.27 7.12 10.37
CA PHE A 446 -9.88 8.37 9.91
C PHE A 446 -9.85 9.42 11.03
N VAL A 447 -9.40 10.62 10.71
CA VAL A 447 -9.69 11.82 11.53
C VAL A 447 -10.68 12.69 10.80
N TYR A 448 -11.51 13.39 11.59
CA TYR A 448 -12.65 14.18 11.14
C TYR A 448 -12.61 15.58 11.74
N ALA A 449 -13.06 16.57 10.98
CA ALA A 449 -13.38 17.91 11.45
C ALA A 449 -14.64 18.43 10.74
N ASP A 450 -15.43 19.27 11.41
CA ASP A 450 -16.54 19.98 10.77
C ASP A 450 -16.57 21.48 11.05
N ARG A 451 -17.44 22.17 10.30
CA ARG A 451 -17.66 23.61 10.44
C ARG A 451 -18.29 24.03 11.77
N ASP A 452 -18.91 23.09 12.50
CA ASP A 452 -19.57 23.34 13.78
C ASP A 452 -18.58 23.26 14.96
N GLY A 453 -17.31 22.95 14.68
CA GLY A 453 -16.24 22.95 15.66
C GLY A 453 -15.89 21.57 16.19
N ASN A 454 -16.53 20.51 15.68
CA ASN A 454 -16.31 19.16 16.17
C ASN A 454 -15.10 18.51 15.51
N ILE A 455 -14.48 17.60 16.26
CA ILE A 455 -13.39 16.74 15.79
C ILE A 455 -13.69 15.29 16.17
N GLY A 456 -13.22 14.35 15.36
CA GLY A 456 -13.49 12.93 15.62
C GLY A 456 -12.45 12.00 15.03
N TYR A 457 -12.53 10.74 15.44
CA TYR A 457 -11.71 9.65 14.95
C TYR A 457 -12.50 8.36 14.88
N VAL A 458 -12.29 7.61 13.80
CA VAL A 458 -12.83 6.27 13.60
C VAL A 458 -11.73 5.42 12.98
N MET A 459 -11.40 4.30 13.61
CA MET A 459 -10.73 3.20 12.92
C MET A 459 -11.79 2.41 12.15
N ALA A 460 -11.72 2.39 10.83
CA ALA A 460 -12.67 1.66 9.99
C ALA A 460 -11.94 0.56 9.21
N GLY A 461 -12.53 -0.64 9.17
CA GLY A 461 -11.97 -1.80 8.49
C GLY A 461 -12.60 -3.11 8.97
N ALA A 462 -12.56 -4.15 8.13
CA ALA A 462 -12.93 -5.50 8.47
C ALA A 462 -11.77 -6.19 9.21
N ILE A 463 -11.88 -6.30 10.53
CA ILE A 463 -10.85 -6.92 11.39
C ILE A 463 -11.34 -8.28 11.89
N PRO A 464 -10.67 -9.40 11.56
CA PRO A 464 -11.12 -10.73 11.94
C PRO A 464 -10.91 -11.04 13.43
N ILE A 465 -11.93 -11.64 14.04
CA ILE A 465 -11.86 -12.29 15.36
C ILE A 465 -11.45 -13.74 15.14
N ARG A 466 -10.37 -14.17 15.80
CA ARG A 466 -9.81 -15.52 15.68
C ARG A 466 -10.21 -16.36 16.88
N ALA A 467 -10.61 -17.60 16.66
CA ALA A 467 -10.99 -18.56 17.71
C ALA A 467 -9.85 -18.79 18.71
N LYS A 468 -8.60 -18.77 18.22
CA LYS A 468 -7.38 -18.97 19.00
C LYS A 468 -6.23 -18.19 18.37
N GLY A 469 -5.41 -17.57 19.22
CA GLY A 469 -4.19 -16.92 18.76
C GLY A 469 -4.38 -15.56 18.10
N GLN A 470 -3.25 -15.05 17.60
CA GLN A 470 -3.09 -13.74 16.98
C GLN A 470 -2.52 -13.85 15.56
N ALA A 471 -2.60 -15.05 14.94
CA ALA A 471 -2.08 -15.36 13.60
C ALA A 471 -0.64 -14.84 13.31
N LEU A 472 0.24 -14.84 14.32
CA LEU A 472 1.63 -14.37 14.13
C LEU A 472 2.47 -15.29 13.25
N LEU A 473 2.00 -16.51 13.01
CA LEU A 473 2.65 -17.52 12.21
C LEU A 473 1.58 -18.27 11.40
N PRO A 474 1.98 -18.90 10.28
CA PRO A 474 1.08 -19.76 9.53
C PRO A 474 0.46 -20.82 10.46
N SER A 475 -0.87 -20.88 10.45
CA SER A 475 -1.68 -21.70 11.35
C SER A 475 -2.03 -23.07 10.72
N PRO A 476 -2.21 -24.14 11.51
CA PRO A 476 -2.68 -25.42 10.99
C PRO A 476 -4.09 -25.32 10.38
N GLY A 477 -4.21 -25.53 9.06
CA GLY A 477 -5.50 -25.51 8.36
C GLY A 477 -6.42 -26.68 8.69
N TRP A 478 -5.87 -27.82 9.11
CA TRP A 478 -6.66 -29.05 9.28
C TRP A 478 -7.37 -29.18 10.64
N THR A 479 -7.13 -28.28 11.59
CA THR A 479 -7.56 -28.46 13.00
C THR A 479 -8.88 -27.78 13.36
N GLY A 480 -9.26 -26.71 12.66
CA GLY A 480 -10.39 -25.85 13.03
C GLY A 480 -10.13 -24.93 14.24
N GLU A 481 -8.99 -25.04 14.94
CA GLU A 481 -8.73 -24.26 16.16
C GLU A 481 -8.48 -22.76 15.90
N TYR A 482 -8.03 -22.41 14.70
CA TYR A 482 -7.55 -21.07 14.34
C TYR A 482 -8.52 -20.33 13.41
N GLU A 483 -9.79 -20.75 13.37
CA GLU A 483 -10.79 -20.15 12.50
C GLU A 483 -11.10 -18.70 12.82
N TRP A 484 -11.46 -17.93 11.78
CA TRP A 484 -12.16 -16.67 12.00
C TRP A 484 -13.59 -16.97 12.45
N THR A 485 -13.98 -16.41 13.59
CA THR A 485 -15.32 -16.57 14.18
C THR A 485 -16.24 -15.39 13.87
N GLY A 486 -15.70 -14.34 13.28
CA GLY A 486 -16.45 -13.15 12.87
C GLY A 486 -15.49 -11.98 12.59
N LEU A 487 -16.08 -10.80 12.44
CA LEU A 487 -15.36 -9.53 12.39
C LEU A 487 -15.65 -8.74 13.67
N ILE A 488 -14.74 -7.88 14.11
CA ILE A 488 -15.02 -6.92 15.19
C ILE A 488 -16.22 -6.07 14.74
N PRO A 489 -17.30 -5.98 15.52
CA PRO A 489 -18.44 -5.14 15.17
C PRO A 489 -18.01 -3.67 15.00
N PHE A 490 -18.53 -2.99 13.97
CA PHE A 490 -18.12 -1.61 13.66
C PHE A 490 -18.22 -0.67 14.87
N ASP A 491 -19.29 -0.78 15.67
CA ASP A 491 -19.50 0.07 16.84
C ASP A 491 -18.52 -0.23 18.00
N GLU A 492 -17.81 -1.36 17.95
CA GLU A 492 -16.78 -1.74 18.90
C GLU A 492 -15.37 -1.40 18.41
N LEU A 493 -15.19 -1.01 17.14
CA LEU A 493 -13.91 -0.51 16.64
C LEU A 493 -13.51 0.80 17.34
N PRO A 494 -12.18 1.08 17.48
CA PRO A 494 -11.70 2.29 18.15
C PRO A 494 -12.25 3.57 17.51
N GLN A 495 -12.92 4.39 18.31
CA GLN A 495 -13.52 5.64 17.88
C GLN A 495 -13.56 6.66 19.02
N THR A 496 -13.52 7.95 18.69
CA THR A 496 -13.70 9.05 19.65
C THR A 496 -14.29 10.27 18.96
N TYR A 497 -15.05 11.08 19.72
CA TYR A 497 -15.69 12.30 19.23
C TYR A 497 -15.55 13.38 20.30
N ASN A 498 -15.00 14.54 19.92
CA ASN A 498 -14.72 15.67 20.81
C ASN A 498 -14.01 15.28 22.12
N PRO A 499 -12.80 14.68 22.06
CA PRO A 499 -12.09 14.26 23.26
C PRO A 499 -11.66 15.47 24.11
N GLU A 500 -11.61 15.31 25.44
CA GLU A 500 -11.25 16.38 26.40
C GLU A 500 -9.87 17.00 26.15
N GLN A 501 -8.97 16.30 25.47
CA GLN A 501 -7.65 16.82 25.13
C GLN A 501 -7.67 17.82 23.96
N HIS A 502 -8.81 17.99 23.27
CA HIS A 502 -9.03 18.94 22.18
C HIS A 502 -8.23 18.71 20.88
N PHE A 503 -7.52 17.59 20.78
CA PHE A 503 -6.83 17.16 19.56
C PHE A 503 -6.83 15.63 19.41
N ILE A 504 -6.62 15.18 18.18
CA ILE A 504 -6.39 13.77 17.83
C ILE A 504 -5.19 13.72 16.89
N ALA A 505 -4.30 12.74 17.06
CA ALA A 505 -3.16 12.56 16.17
C ALA A 505 -2.88 11.07 15.97
N THR A 506 -2.69 10.65 14.72
CA THR A 506 -2.27 9.30 14.39
C THR A 506 -1.05 9.34 13.47
N ALA A 507 -0.12 8.44 13.75
CA ALA A 507 1.09 8.24 12.95
C ALA A 507 1.39 6.75 12.79
N ASN A 508 0.33 5.96 12.53
CA ASN A 508 0.31 4.48 12.53
C ASN A 508 0.80 3.85 13.84
N ASN A 509 0.82 4.64 14.92
CA ASN A 509 1.06 4.16 16.26
C ASN A 509 -0.12 3.31 16.74
N ARG A 510 0.12 2.57 17.82
CA ARG A 510 -0.92 1.85 18.54
C ARG A 510 -2.11 2.75 18.88
N VAL A 511 -3.32 2.27 18.59
CA VAL A 511 -4.58 3.03 18.66
C VAL A 511 -5.39 2.77 19.95
N VAL A 512 -5.10 1.67 20.64
CA VAL A 512 -5.79 1.21 21.85
C VAL A 512 -4.79 0.80 22.91
N ASP A 513 -5.17 0.85 24.19
CA ASP A 513 -4.37 0.29 25.28
C ASP A 513 -4.60 -1.23 25.47
N ASP A 514 -4.05 -1.80 26.54
CA ASP A 514 -4.17 -3.22 26.86
C ASP A 514 -5.56 -3.62 27.38
N SER A 515 -6.45 -2.66 27.65
CA SER A 515 -7.82 -2.91 28.14
C SER A 515 -8.82 -3.19 27.02
N TYR A 516 -8.47 -2.85 25.78
CA TYR A 516 -9.33 -3.10 24.62
C TYR A 516 -9.48 -4.62 24.37
N PRO A 517 -10.71 -5.14 24.24
CA PRO A 517 -10.95 -6.58 24.33
C PRO A 517 -10.56 -7.36 23.07
N TYR A 518 -10.35 -6.67 21.94
CA TYR A 518 -10.05 -7.32 20.67
C TYR A 518 -8.60 -7.16 20.25
N TYR A 519 -8.03 -8.21 19.66
CA TYR A 519 -6.77 -8.13 18.97
C TYR A 519 -6.94 -7.38 17.64
N ILE A 520 -6.07 -6.39 17.39
CA ILE A 520 -6.03 -5.65 16.13
C ILE A 520 -4.80 -6.04 15.31
N THR A 521 -3.60 -5.98 15.92
CA THR A 521 -2.31 -6.22 15.25
C THR A 521 -1.15 -6.15 16.25
N ASN A 522 0.00 -6.72 15.89
CA ASN A 522 1.31 -6.47 16.52
C ASN A 522 2.26 -5.68 15.60
N GLU A 523 1.76 -5.17 14.47
CA GLU A 523 2.57 -4.57 13.40
C GLU A 523 2.63 -3.03 13.48
N TRP A 524 2.00 -2.37 14.47
CA TRP A 524 2.02 -0.91 14.61
C TRP A 524 3.43 -0.31 14.61
N LEU A 525 3.54 0.92 14.08
CA LEU A 525 4.80 1.65 14.09
C LEU A 525 5.13 2.20 15.48
N ASN A 526 6.43 2.42 15.72
CA ASN A 526 7.05 2.73 17.01
C ASN A 526 6.57 3.98 17.79
N GLY A 527 5.62 4.76 17.26
CA GLY A 527 5.00 5.87 17.99
C GLY A 527 5.78 7.17 18.10
N TYR A 528 7.08 7.23 17.76
CA TYR A 528 7.87 8.46 17.89
C TYR A 528 7.29 9.64 17.08
N ARG A 529 6.76 9.39 15.88
CA ARG A 529 6.11 10.44 15.07
C ARG A 529 4.86 11.00 15.74
N ALA A 530 3.99 10.13 16.26
CA ALA A 530 2.79 10.55 16.98
C ALA A 530 3.13 11.35 18.25
N GLN A 531 4.13 10.88 19.00
CA GLN A 531 4.67 11.62 20.14
C GLN A 531 5.17 13.00 19.72
N ARG A 532 5.95 13.09 18.64
CA ARG A 532 6.51 14.36 18.17
C ARG A 532 5.42 15.35 17.77
N ILE A 533 4.38 14.91 17.06
CA ILE A 533 3.22 15.74 16.70
C ILE A 533 2.55 16.27 17.96
N ARG A 534 2.22 15.38 18.92
CA ARG A 534 1.60 15.75 20.19
C ARG A 534 2.43 16.77 20.97
N ASP A 535 3.73 16.53 21.11
CA ASP A 535 4.62 17.38 21.87
C ASP A 535 4.71 18.79 21.25
N LEU A 536 4.76 18.89 19.92
CA LEU A 536 4.77 20.17 19.22
C LEU A 536 3.44 20.92 19.33
N LEU A 537 2.30 20.24 19.18
CA LEU A 537 0.96 20.82 19.36
C LEU A 537 0.83 21.41 20.77
N LEU A 538 1.15 20.63 21.80
CA LEU A 538 1.07 21.07 23.19
C LEU A 538 2.05 22.21 23.50
N LYS A 539 3.30 22.11 23.00
CA LYS A 539 4.32 23.15 23.21
C LYS A 539 3.89 24.48 22.60
N LYS A 540 3.45 24.48 21.34
CA LYS A 540 3.01 25.71 20.65
C LYS A 540 1.72 26.25 21.27
N ARG A 541 0.78 25.38 21.67
CA ARG A 541 -0.47 25.80 22.31
C ARG A 541 -0.24 26.53 23.63
N LYS A 542 0.81 26.16 24.40
CA LYS A 542 1.22 26.88 25.61
C LYS A 542 1.71 28.30 25.33
N GLN A 543 2.20 28.56 24.12
CA GLN A 543 2.75 29.86 23.72
C GLN A 543 1.66 30.77 23.13
N HIS A 544 0.78 30.23 22.30
CA HIS A 544 -0.33 30.95 21.68
C HIS A 544 -1.40 29.99 21.15
N LYS A 545 -2.51 30.54 20.64
CA LYS A 545 -3.47 29.79 19.85
C LYS A 545 -2.81 29.33 18.54
N LEU A 546 -3.09 28.10 18.12
CA LEU A 546 -2.44 27.46 16.97
C LEU A 546 -2.91 28.08 15.65
N THR A 547 -1.98 28.22 14.71
CA THR A 547 -2.20 28.80 13.38
C THR A 547 -1.95 27.79 12.26
N MET A 548 -2.34 28.12 11.03
CA MET A 548 -1.96 27.31 9.85
C MET A 548 -0.43 27.20 9.68
N ALA A 549 0.31 28.27 10.01
CA ALA A 549 1.77 28.26 9.96
C ALA A 549 2.38 27.29 10.99
N ASP A 550 1.75 27.14 12.16
CA ASP A 550 2.15 26.13 13.14
C ASP A 550 1.98 24.72 12.58
N MET A 551 0.83 24.45 11.96
CA MET A 551 0.56 23.14 11.36
C MET A 551 1.55 22.80 10.26
N ALA A 552 1.82 23.74 9.36
CA ALA A 552 2.84 23.58 8.33
C ALA A 552 4.22 23.29 8.95
N SER A 553 4.60 24.00 10.02
CA SER A 553 5.87 23.75 10.71
C SER A 553 5.96 22.37 11.38
N ILE A 554 4.83 21.82 11.84
CA ILE A 554 4.76 20.47 12.39
C ILE A 554 4.87 19.43 11.26
N GLN A 555 4.18 19.64 10.13
CA GLN A 555 4.29 18.76 8.95
C GLN A 555 5.73 18.68 8.45
N SER A 556 6.47 19.79 8.47
CA SER A 556 7.86 19.84 8.01
C SER A 556 8.91 19.50 9.08
N ASP A 557 8.54 19.05 10.28
CA ASP A 557 9.49 18.77 11.35
C ASP A 557 10.40 17.56 11.03
N GLN A 558 11.71 17.73 11.21
CA GLN A 558 12.74 16.74 10.87
C GLN A 558 13.53 16.25 12.10
N TYR A 559 12.97 16.44 13.30
CA TYR A 559 13.67 16.10 14.53
C TYR A 559 13.60 14.60 14.83
N ALA A 560 14.75 13.95 14.99
CA ALA A 560 14.83 12.51 15.22
C ALA A 560 14.82 12.16 16.71
N LEU A 561 13.64 11.91 17.29
CA LEU A 561 13.52 11.40 18.67
C LEU A 561 14.38 10.14 18.93
N PRO A 562 14.43 9.12 18.05
CA PRO A 562 15.31 7.98 18.25
C PRO A 562 16.81 8.34 18.36
N ALA A 563 17.24 9.43 17.71
CA ALA A 563 18.63 9.85 17.76
C ALA A 563 19.02 10.36 19.16
N VAL A 564 18.08 10.97 19.88
CA VAL A 564 18.27 11.44 21.26
C VAL A 564 18.62 10.28 22.19
N GLU A 565 18.08 9.08 21.93
CA GLU A 565 18.34 7.89 22.74
C GLU A 565 19.60 7.14 22.30
N ILE A 566 19.93 7.16 21.01
CA ILE A 566 21.03 6.36 20.44
C ILE A 566 22.38 7.10 20.51
N VAL A 567 22.41 8.39 20.18
CA VAL A 567 23.67 9.17 20.09
C VAL A 567 24.44 9.21 21.42
N PRO A 568 23.81 9.29 22.61
CA PRO A 568 24.54 9.21 23.87
C PRO A 568 25.35 7.92 24.05
N HIS A 569 24.91 6.80 23.47
CA HIS A 569 25.67 5.54 23.50
C HIS A 569 26.87 5.59 22.55
N LEU A 570 26.72 6.19 21.36
CA LEU A 570 27.83 6.44 20.44
C LEU A 570 28.92 7.31 21.09
N LEU A 571 28.52 8.35 21.83
CA LEU A 571 29.46 9.28 22.48
C LEU A 571 30.26 8.66 23.64
N ARG A 572 29.89 7.46 24.12
CA ARG A 572 30.64 6.70 25.13
C ARG A 572 31.79 5.90 24.53
N VAL A 573 31.82 5.70 23.21
CA VAL A 573 32.90 4.97 22.54
C VAL A 573 34.15 5.85 22.50
N THR A 574 35.27 5.35 23.04
CA THR A 574 36.55 6.05 22.99
C THR A 574 37.09 6.06 21.56
N PRO A 575 37.30 7.23 20.94
CA PRO A 575 37.90 7.31 19.61
C PRO A 575 39.38 6.89 19.65
N THR A 576 39.80 6.12 18.64
CA THR A 576 41.20 5.64 18.49
C THR A 576 41.90 6.24 17.28
N THR A 577 41.20 7.05 16.48
CA THR A 577 41.73 7.72 15.28
C THR A 577 41.28 9.17 15.20
N PRO A 578 42.02 10.05 14.49
CA PRO A 578 41.59 11.44 14.27
C PRO A 578 40.22 11.57 13.61
N LEU A 579 39.87 10.65 12.70
CA LEU A 579 38.56 10.64 12.04
C LEU A 579 37.42 10.35 13.05
N GLN A 580 37.62 9.41 13.97
CA GLN A 580 36.63 9.10 15.00
C GLN A 580 36.47 10.24 16.00
N GLU A 581 37.54 10.95 16.35
CA GLU A 581 37.44 12.16 17.19
C GLU A 581 36.64 13.26 16.48
N ALA A 582 36.89 13.49 15.18
CA ALA A 582 36.11 14.44 14.39
C ALA A 582 34.61 14.08 14.34
N VAL A 583 34.29 12.80 14.14
CA VAL A 583 32.91 12.30 14.19
C VAL A 583 32.29 12.55 15.57
N ARG A 584 33.00 12.21 16.65
CA ARG A 584 32.53 12.41 18.02
C ARG A 584 32.23 13.88 18.31
N ASN A 585 33.09 14.81 17.88
CA ASN A 585 32.87 16.25 18.04
C ASN A 585 31.59 16.70 17.32
N ILE A 586 31.44 16.34 16.04
CA ILE A 586 30.21 16.65 15.27
C ILE A 586 28.97 16.10 15.97
N MET A 587 29.02 14.85 16.43
CA MET A 587 27.87 14.20 17.07
C MET A 587 27.55 14.78 18.45
N SER A 588 28.53 15.34 19.16
CA SER A 588 28.32 15.98 20.48
C SER A 588 27.61 17.33 20.39
N GLU A 589 27.73 18.01 19.24
CA GLU A 589 27.11 19.31 18.98
C GLU A 589 25.83 19.20 18.14
N TRP A 590 25.56 18.03 17.54
CA TRP A 590 24.42 17.83 16.66
C TRP A 590 23.09 18.01 17.39
N ASN A 591 22.20 18.79 16.78
CA ASN A 591 20.89 19.13 17.30
C ASN A 591 19.79 18.10 16.99
N TYR A 592 20.15 16.92 16.48
CA TYR A 592 19.25 15.83 16.09
C TYR A 592 18.27 16.12 14.94
N VAL A 593 18.54 17.18 14.15
CA VAL A 593 17.74 17.51 12.96
C VAL A 593 18.32 16.82 11.73
N LEU A 594 17.45 16.11 10.99
CA LEU A 594 17.76 15.37 9.76
C LEU A 594 17.68 16.25 8.50
N SER A 595 18.28 17.44 8.52
CA SER A 595 18.26 18.35 7.36
C SER A 595 19.28 17.95 6.28
N PRO A 596 19.07 18.35 5.01
CA PRO A 596 20.00 18.05 3.92
C PRO A 596 21.43 18.56 4.16
N GLU A 597 21.58 19.66 4.90
CA GLU A 597 22.86 20.31 5.21
C GLU A 597 23.54 19.75 6.48
N SER A 598 22.90 18.80 7.17
CA SER A 598 23.34 18.32 8.49
C SER A 598 24.36 17.18 8.38
N ALA A 599 25.63 17.47 8.69
CA ALA A 599 26.67 16.44 8.78
C ALA A 599 26.35 15.38 9.85
N GLY A 600 25.80 15.80 11.00
CA GLY A 600 25.36 14.89 12.06
C GLY A 600 24.26 13.93 11.60
N ALA A 601 23.33 14.39 10.76
CA ALA A 601 22.29 13.55 10.18
C ALA A 601 22.86 12.45 9.26
N ALA A 602 23.82 12.81 8.40
CA ALA A 602 24.48 11.85 7.51
C ALA A 602 25.26 10.78 8.28
N ILE A 603 26.01 11.21 9.31
CA ILE A 603 26.74 10.30 10.20
C ILE A 603 25.76 9.38 10.93
N TYR A 604 24.73 9.94 11.58
CA TYR A 604 23.75 9.17 12.35
C TYR A 604 23.03 8.13 11.49
N SER A 605 22.55 8.52 10.31
CA SER A 605 21.80 7.63 9.42
C SER A 605 22.66 6.44 8.97
N THR A 606 23.93 6.70 8.65
CA THR A 606 24.89 5.66 8.26
C THR A 606 25.28 4.79 9.46
N PHE A 607 25.53 5.40 10.62
CA PHE A 607 25.87 4.69 11.84
C PHE A 607 24.75 3.75 12.27
N LEU A 608 23.51 4.23 12.31
CA LEU A 608 22.34 3.44 12.69
C LEU A 608 22.19 2.22 11.79
N ARG A 609 22.23 2.42 10.46
CA ARG A 609 22.15 1.30 9.51
C ARG A 609 23.26 0.28 9.74
N ARG A 610 24.50 0.75 9.94
CA ARG A 610 25.64 -0.14 10.18
C ARG A 610 25.53 -0.87 11.51
N LEU A 611 25.06 -0.20 12.55
CA LEU A 611 24.84 -0.79 13.86
C LEU A 611 23.75 -1.87 13.81
N GLU A 612 22.63 -1.60 13.15
CA GLU A 612 21.57 -2.59 12.91
C GLU A 612 22.12 -3.80 12.16
N TYR A 613 22.89 -3.58 11.08
CA TYR A 613 23.52 -4.67 10.33
C TYR A 613 24.44 -5.51 11.22
N ILE A 614 25.34 -4.89 11.98
CA ILE A 614 26.28 -5.60 12.86
C ILE A 614 25.54 -6.43 13.91
N VAL A 615 24.56 -5.83 14.59
CA VAL A 615 23.78 -6.48 15.66
C VAL A 615 22.97 -7.65 15.08
N LEU A 616 22.25 -7.43 13.99
CA LEU A 616 21.42 -8.48 13.38
C LEU A 616 22.27 -9.57 12.73
N SER A 617 23.40 -9.25 12.09
CA SER A 617 24.35 -10.27 11.60
C SER A 617 24.91 -11.12 12.74
N ALA A 618 25.16 -10.55 13.93
CA ALA A 618 25.60 -11.33 15.08
C ALA A 618 24.53 -12.32 15.58
N ILE A 619 23.25 -12.01 15.36
CA ILE A 619 22.11 -12.87 15.75
C ILE A 619 21.80 -13.91 14.67
N LEU A 620 21.80 -13.50 13.39
CA LEU A 620 21.37 -14.31 12.25
C LEU A 620 22.54 -15.07 11.56
N GLY A 621 23.79 -14.76 11.89
CA GLY A 621 24.96 -15.34 11.24
C GLY A 621 25.10 -14.89 9.78
N ASP A 622 25.62 -15.77 8.92
CA ASP A 622 25.93 -15.48 7.51
C ASP A 622 24.72 -15.50 6.56
N ASP A 623 23.50 -15.58 7.10
CA ASP A 623 22.27 -15.59 6.32
C ASP A 623 21.85 -14.18 5.89
N ARG A 624 22.50 -13.75 4.80
CA ARG A 624 22.31 -12.43 4.22
C ARG A 624 20.89 -12.19 3.72
N THR A 625 20.21 -13.24 3.28
CA THR A 625 18.84 -13.16 2.76
C THR A 625 17.87 -12.81 3.88
N LEU A 626 17.88 -13.58 4.97
CA LEU A 626 17.02 -13.31 6.12
C LEU A 626 17.35 -11.95 6.77
N LEU A 627 18.63 -11.58 6.79
CA LEU A 627 19.06 -10.25 7.26
C LEU A 627 18.48 -9.13 6.40
N GLN A 628 18.56 -9.24 5.07
CA GLN A 628 17.99 -8.25 4.15
C GLN A 628 16.47 -8.16 4.31
N ARG A 629 15.77 -9.30 4.46
CA ARG A 629 14.32 -9.33 4.71
C ARG A 629 13.95 -8.73 6.05
N TYR A 630 14.69 -8.98 7.12
CA TYR A 630 14.42 -8.34 8.41
C TYR A 630 14.62 -6.82 8.35
N GLN A 631 15.65 -6.36 7.63
CA GLN A 631 15.97 -4.94 7.47
C GLN A 631 15.08 -4.23 6.43
N GLY A 632 14.39 -5.00 5.59
CA GLY A 632 13.64 -4.52 4.46
C GLY A 632 14.49 -4.15 3.24
N VAL A 633 13.81 -4.03 2.11
CA VAL A 633 14.34 -3.45 0.87
C VAL A 633 13.58 -2.16 0.63
N GLY A 634 14.26 -1.12 0.17
CA GLY A 634 13.63 0.18 -0.07
C GLY A 634 14.19 0.86 -1.29
N ALA A 635 13.63 2.02 -1.63
CA ALA A 635 14.02 2.79 -2.83
C ALA A 635 15.51 3.15 -2.86
N ASN A 636 16.18 3.15 -1.71
CA ASN A 636 17.63 3.24 -1.62
C ASN A 636 18.16 2.54 -0.36
N ILE A 637 19.48 2.42 -0.28
CA ILE A 637 20.20 1.77 0.82
C ILE A 637 20.03 2.48 2.18
N LEU A 638 19.45 3.68 2.27
CA LEU A 638 19.19 4.38 3.53
C LEU A 638 17.70 4.44 3.90
N ALA A 639 16.83 3.99 3.00
CA ALA A 639 15.37 4.06 3.13
C ALA A 639 14.73 2.67 2.96
N ALA A 640 15.36 1.63 3.51
CA ALA A 640 14.80 0.28 3.57
C ALA A 640 13.49 0.29 4.38
N SER A 641 12.45 -0.36 3.86
CA SER A 641 11.11 -0.34 4.46
C SER A 641 10.35 -1.63 4.19
N ASN A 642 9.99 -2.34 5.25
CA ASN A 642 8.93 -3.34 5.30
C ASN A 642 8.37 -3.40 6.74
N GLY A 643 7.42 -4.31 7.01
CA GLY A 643 6.82 -4.46 8.33
C GLY A 643 7.85 -4.61 9.47
N TYR A 644 8.93 -5.37 9.22
CA TYR A 644 10.00 -5.63 10.19
C TYR A 644 10.99 -4.48 10.38
N ALA A 645 11.32 -3.72 9.33
CA ALA A 645 12.28 -2.62 9.39
C ALA A 645 11.90 -1.55 10.43
N SER A 646 10.60 -1.39 10.73
CA SER A 646 10.14 -0.45 11.75
C SER A 646 10.49 -0.86 13.20
N ARG A 647 10.73 -2.17 13.42
CA ARG A 647 11.01 -2.80 14.72
C ARG A 647 12.49 -2.78 15.09
N SER A 648 13.38 -2.63 14.12
CA SER A 648 14.83 -2.65 14.35
C SER A 648 15.27 -1.57 15.34
N LYS A 649 14.73 -0.34 15.22
CA LYS A 649 15.14 0.80 16.06
C LYS A 649 14.72 0.62 17.52
N PRO A 650 13.44 0.33 17.87
CA PRO A 650 13.08 0.06 19.25
C PRO A 650 13.83 -1.15 19.83
N PHE A 651 14.02 -2.22 19.06
CA PHE A 651 14.82 -3.37 19.48
C PHE A 651 16.25 -2.97 19.85
N LEU A 652 16.92 -2.23 18.96
CA LEU A 652 18.28 -1.76 19.18
C LEU A 652 18.39 -0.84 20.40
N ILE A 653 17.45 0.09 20.57
CA ILE A 653 17.40 0.98 21.74
C ILE A 653 17.27 0.17 23.03
N ARG A 654 16.38 -0.83 23.07
CA ARG A 654 16.26 -1.72 24.24
C ARG A 654 17.57 -2.44 24.53
N MET A 655 18.25 -2.99 23.52
CA MET A 655 19.54 -3.63 23.70
C MET A 655 20.60 -2.65 24.25
N LEU A 656 20.71 -1.45 23.69
CA LEU A 656 21.67 -0.43 24.15
C LEU A 656 21.41 0.02 25.59
N ASN A 657 20.15 -0.01 26.02
CA ASN A 657 19.75 0.36 27.38
C ASN A 657 19.85 -0.80 28.39
N THR A 658 19.98 -2.04 27.92
CA THR A 658 20.16 -3.21 28.79
C THR A 658 21.63 -3.29 29.19
N ARG A 659 21.90 -3.19 30.50
CA ARG A 659 23.25 -3.29 31.07
C ARG A 659 23.58 -4.71 31.48
#